data_AF-A0A6L7GKP0-F1
#
_entry.id   AF-A0A6L7GKP0-F1
#
_cell.length_a   1.000
_cell.length_b   1.000
_cell.length_c   1.000
_cell.angle_alpha   90.00
_cell.angle_beta   90.00
_cell.angle_gamma   90.00
#
_symmetry.space_group_name_H-M   'P 1'
#
loop_
_entity.id
_entity.type
_entity.pdbx_description
1 polymer ?
#
loop_
_entity_poly.entity_id
_entity_poly.type
_entity_poly.pdbx_seq_one_letter_code
_entity_poly.pdbx_strand_id
1 'polypeptide(L)'
;MTVGIERGNLGHGVRRVGVEEEFHLVDLRTSRLTTRAPELLEILPSGGPYVDELQRCVIEANSGVYRELADLRDNLRTHRRTLVDAARTLGMGVVAAGSVPLAVPTEMRVTETPRYRRMLADYQLLAREQLICGTQVHVDVVDRDEAVAIATRLTPHLPTLLALSASSPFWADGSDTGYASVRTLVWQRWPTTGLFPEVATAADYDVEIERLISSGVITDPGMVYFDVRPSAHVQTLELRVCDSCPSVDTITLIAAIFRALVIREADRLDQPASPTSPTLYRAAIWQAARAGLEGDLIDVTQAVPRAANDVVTALTTLLRPVLEDTGDWQTVVELTGAAIGAGSSSARQRRMLRSTGRLSVVVDSLLAETAGTLAHTALPDDPEGRLLHGYPRPGPPTDVPSVQVPGRLSYDEAVDTAAKPRPGYAELLAAAADLGAVELRKRQFRIEREQSTDGVTFRVSGQDRAQLFPLDVMPRYIGADDWTRLCTGLRQRALALNAFLVDVYGEQRIITDGIIGPDALDRAPGYRQTGRIPSWQRVRAHISGTDLVSPAPGQFVVLEDNLRVPSGIAYALSNRALMAQFLPELPMPETTLSVSRVPHMLAATITAAAPPQPHPDGIDIMLSAGWTDSAWFEHTLLAKGAGLRVTTPEDISVDTGADGPRVICHHGTRRLPVNTAYVRMDEDMLLSSRGHDDEPLRAGMLDALAQGRFAIANSLGNGVGDDKAIYSHVPAMIRYYLGEEPLLDQVRTWLCADRHQRDHVLANLADLVVKPIDGLGGSGITIGPEATDDELARRREDLLGRPERYIAQEVVSLSTHPTFDGNGFYAHHVDLRVFIHLRDDDDQITAHVAPAALTRVAPAGSLIVNSSRGGGGKDTWIQGVGATGED
;
A
#
# COMPACT_ATOMS: atom_id res chain seq x y z
N MET A 1 61.75 -4.44 36.44
CA MET A 1 62.02 -3.06 36.00
C MET A 1 61.10 -2.80 34.83
N THR A 2 60.07 -2.01 35.11
CA THR A 2 58.96 -1.67 34.23
C THR A 2 59.38 -0.46 33.41
N VAL A 3 59.52 -0.61 32.10
CA VAL A 3 59.66 0.54 31.20
C VAL A 3 58.25 0.86 30.72
N GLY A 4 57.66 1.87 31.33
CA GLY A 4 56.40 2.45 30.87
C GLY A 4 56.61 3.10 29.52
N ILE A 5 55.82 2.68 28.54
CA ILE A 5 55.60 3.45 27.32
C ILE A 5 54.38 4.32 27.63
N GLU A 6 54.63 5.59 27.89
CA GLU A 6 53.60 6.62 27.91
C GLU A 6 52.85 6.58 26.59
N ARG A 7 51.52 6.40 26.66
CA ARG A 7 50.64 6.65 25.52
C ARG A 7 50.80 8.12 25.16
N GLY A 8 51.45 8.37 24.03
CA GLY A 8 51.61 9.70 23.47
C GLY A 8 50.27 10.40 23.37
N ASN A 9 50.23 11.58 23.99
CA ASN A 9 49.16 12.55 23.95
C ASN A 9 48.80 12.85 22.48
N LEU A 10 47.53 12.60 22.09
CA LEU A 10 46.98 12.85 20.75
C LEU A 10 47.12 14.34 20.40
N GLY A 11 48.01 14.64 19.45
CA GLY A 11 48.32 16.00 19.02
C GLY A 11 47.38 16.59 17.96
N HIS A 12 46.23 16.00 17.66
CA HIS A 12 45.27 16.55 16.69
C HIS A 12 43.90 16.70 17.36
N GLY A 13 43.44 17.94 17.57
CA GLY A 13 42.12 18.22 18.14
C GLY A 13 40.98 17.70 17.28
N VAL A 14 39.75 17.68 17.82
CA VAL A 14 38.53 17.23 17.13
C VAL A 14 38.46 17.83 15.72
N ARG A 15 38.43 16.96 14.69
CA ARG A 15 38.30 17.34 13.27
C ARG A 15 37.00 18.12 13.06
N ARG A 16 37.06 19.22 12.31
CA ARG A 16 35.85 20.01 12.04
C ARG A 16 35.01 19.33 10.95
N VAL A 17 33.72 19.61 11.00
CA VAL A 17 32.72 19.08 10.05
C VAL A 17 31.90 20.23 9.46
N GLY A 18 31.56 20.11 8.18
CA GLY A 18 30.63 20.97 7.46
C GLY A 18 29.68 20.13 6.59
N VAL A 19 28.52 20.69 6.26
CA VAL A 19 27.45 20.01 5.52
C VAL A 19 26.94 20.91 4.41
N GLU A 20 26.71 20.31 3.25
CA GLU A 20 26.00 20.93 2.12
C GLU A 20 24.64 20.21 1.99
N GLU A 21 23.56 20.98 1.88
CA GLU A 21 22.20 20.46 1.77
C GLU A 21 21.54 20.95 0.48
N GLU A 22 21.01 20.04 -0.33
CA GLU A 22 20.19 20.38 -1.48
C GLU A 22 18.68 20.24 -1.14
N PHE A 23 17.88 21.22 -1.53
CA PHE A 23 16.45 21.28 -1.28
C PHE A 23 15.65 21.43 -2.56
N HIS A 24 14.55 20.69 -2.67
CA HIS A 24 13.53 20.92 -3.68
C HIS A 24 12.60 22.08 -3.29
N LEU A 25 12.15 22.84 -4.28
CA LEU A 25 11.10 23.86 -4.12
C LEU A 25 9.78 23.37 -4.70
N VAL A 26 8.70 23.55 -3.94
CA VAL A 26 7.33 23.23 -4.36
C VAL A 26 6.40 24.43 -4.28
N ASP A 27 5.37 24.46 -5.12
CA ASP A 27 4.26 25.41 -5.00
C ASP A 27 3.28 24.95 -3.91
N LEU A 28 3.02 25.79 -2.90
CA LEU A 28 2.21 25.40 -1.72
C LEU A 28 0.73 25.14 -2.04
N ARG A 29 0.22 25.62 -3.18
CA ARG A 29 -1.18 25.41 -3.58
C ARG A 29 -1.36 24.08 -4.28
N THR A 30 -0.34 23.61 -4.99
CA THR A 30 -0.41 22.42 -5.85
C THR A 30 0.41 21.24 -5.33
N SER A 31 1.31 21.47 -4.37
CA SER A 31 2.29 20.51 -3.84
C SER A 31 3.24 19.95 -4.91
N ARG A 32 3.40 20.67 -6.05
CA ARG A 32 4.24 20.27 -7.19
C ARG A 32 5.55 21.04 -7.21
N LEU A 33 6.62 20.45 -7.77
CA LEU A 33 7.89 21.15 -8.00
C LEU A 33 7.69 22.47 -8.77
N THR A 34 8.43 23.51 -8.39
CA THR A 34 8.41 24.84 -9.02
C THR A 34 9.82 25.28 -9.44
N THR A 35 9.94 25.95 -10.58
CA THR A 35 11.23 26.40 -11.16
C THR A 35 11.63 27.83 -10.76
N ARG A 36 11.08 28.30 -9.63
CA ARG A 36 11.17 29.67 -9.14
C ARG A 36 12.30 29.89 -8.12
N ALA A 37 13.33 29.02 -8.07
CA ALA A 37 14.50 29.21 -7.21
C ALA A 37 15.19 30.57 -7.39
N PRO A 38 15.35 31.13 -8.61
CA PRO A 38 15.98 32.44 -8.78
C PRO A 38 15.25 33.57 -8.03
N GLU A 39 13.92 33.53 -7.96
CA GLU A 39 13.13 34.54 -7.22
C GLU A 39 13.38 34.46 -5.71
N LEU A 40 13.64 33.26 -5.18
CA LEU A 40 13.96 33.05 -3.77
C LEU A 40 15.39 33.52 -3.45
N LEU A 41 16.35 33.26 -4.34
CA LEU A 41 17.74 33.71 -4.15
C LEU A 41 17.86 35.24 -4.12
N GLU A 42 16.99 35.97 -4.84
CA GLU A 42 16.98 37.44 -4.82
C GLU A 42 16.58 38.05 -3.47
N ILE A 43 15.78 37.34 -2.67
CA ILE A 43 15.31 37.82 -1.35
C ILE A 43 16.12 37.26 -0.18
N LEU A 44 16.93 36.24 -0.42
CA LEU A 44 17.84 35.68 0.59
C LEU A 44 19.05 36.61 0.81
N PRO A 45 19.69 36.57 1.99
CA PRO A 45 20.83 37.43 2.29
C PRO A 45 21.96 37.25 1.28
N SER A 46 22.36 38.34 0.60
CA SER A 46 23.46 38.34 -0.36
C SER A 46 24.78 37.95 0.30
N GLY A 47 25.49 36.96 -0.26
CA GLY A 47 26.72 36.41 0.35
C GLY A 47 26.45 35.47 1.53
N GLY A 48 25.20 35.08 1.76
CA GLY A 48 24.80 34.02 2.68
C GLY A 48 25.14 32.61 2.16
N PRO A 49 24.72 31.57 2.88
CA PRO A 49 25.10 30.18 2.60
C PRO A 49 24.40 29.56 1.38
N TYR A 50 23.53 30.30 0.69
CA TYR A 50 22.64 29.77 -0.35
C TYR A 50 23.21 30.00 -1.74
N VAL A 51 23.25 28.95 -2.55
CA VAL A 51 23.76 29.00 -3.92
C VAL A 51 22.74 28.41 -4.90
N ASP A 52 22.83 28.86 -6.15
CA ASP A 52 22.03 28.35 -7.27
C ASP A 52 22.55 26.99 -7.73
N GLU A 53 21.67 26.15 -8.26
CA GLU A 53 22.01 24.78 -8.66
C GLU A 53 21.52 24.43 -10.08
N LEU A 54 21.91 23.25 -10.60
CA LEU A 54 21.65 22.81 -11.97
C LEU A 54 20.16 22.93 -12.37
N GLN A 55 19.27 22.50 -11.48
CA GLN A 55 17.83 22.59 -11.70
C GLN A 55 17.27 23.82 -11.00
N ARG A 56 16.47 24.62 -11.72
CA ARG A 56 15.80 25.82 -11.18
C ARG A 56 14.77 25.54 -10.08
N CYS A 57 14.53 24.28 -9.76
CA CYS A 57 13.69 23.84 -8.66
C CYS A 57 14.49 23.37 -7.44
N VAL A 58 15.81 23.59 -7.43
CA VAL A 58 16.71 23.20 -6.34
C VAL A 58 17.44 24.43 -5.81
N ILE A 59 17.67 24.46 -4.49
CA ILE A 59 18.58 25.40 -3.82
C ILE A 59 19.53 24.59 -2.96
N GLU A 60 20.80 24.95 -2.96
CA GLU A 60 21.80 24.41 -2.04
C GLU A 60 22.05 25.38 -0.88
N ALA A 61 22.24 24.85 0.33
CA ALA A 61 22.67 25.61 1.50
C ALA A 61 23.92 24.98 2.15
N ASN A 62 24.91 25.81 2.42
CA ASN A 62 26.19 25.42 3.01
C ASN A 62 26.27 25.78 4.50
N SER A 63 26.60 24.83 5.37
CA SER A 63 26.78 25.13 6.79
C SER A 63 28.08 25.87 7.07
N GLY A 64 28.19 26.45 8.27
CA GLY A 64 29.50 26.75 8.84
C GLY A 64 30.33 25.48 9.12
N VAL A 65 31.57 25.66 9.57
CA VAL A 65 32.49 24.55 9.89
C VAL A 65 32.69 24.48 11.40
N TYR A 66 32.33 23.34 12.01
CA TYR A 66 32.17 23.22 13.47
C TYR A 66 32.97 22.05 14.07
N ARG A 67 33.38 22.20 15.34
CA ARG A 67 33.93 21.10 16.15
C ARG A 67 32.84 20.41 16.97
N GLU A 68 31.93 21.18 17.54
CA GLU A 68 30.81 20.63 18.31
C GLU A 68 29.65 20.28 17.37
N LEU A 69 29.08 19.08 17.52
CA LEU A 69 27.91 18.67 16.72
C LEU A 69 26.68 19.52 17.00
N ALA A 70 26.54 20.02 18.23
CA ALA A 70 25.44 20.89 18.62
C ALA A 70 25.43 22.18 17.79
N ASP A 71 26.59 22.80 17.60
CA ASP A 71 26.72 24.03 16.81
C ASP A 71 26.38 23.78 15.32
N LEU A 72 26.82 22.65 14.75
CA LEU A 72 26.43 22.23 13.40
C LEU A 72 24.91 22.08 13.30
N ARG A 73 24.30 21.35 14.23
CA ARG A 73 22.85 21.09 14.27
C ARG A 73 22.04 22.38 14.36
N ASP A 74 22.47 23.32 15.20
CA ASP A 74 21.80 24.62 15.37
C ASP A 74 21.98 25.52 14.15
N ASN A 75 23.14 25.47 13.49
CA ASN A 75 23.36 26.17 12.23
C ASN A 75 22.44 25.66 11.11
N LEU A 76 22.35 24.35 10.91
CA LEU A 76 21.45 23.72 9.92
C LEU A 76 20.00 24.12 10.16
N ARG A 77 19.52 24.04 11.42
CA ARG A 77 18.17 24.49 11.80
C ARG A 77 17.94 25.97 11.51
N THR A 78 18.95 26.81 11.71
CA THR A 78 18.85 28.25 11.43
C THR A 78 18.79 28.53 9.94
N HIS A 79 19.64 27.89 9.14
CA HIS A 79 19.63 28.03 7.68
C HIS A 79 18.31 27.53 7.08
N ARG A 80 17.79 26.39 7.53
CA ARG A 80 16.50 25.88 7.07
C ARG A 80 15.34 26.81 7.43
N ARG A 81 15.29 27.35 8.66
CA ARG A 81 14.25 28.31 9.07
C ARG A 81 14.24 29.55 8.17
N THR A 82 15.41 30.17 7.98
CA THR A 82 15.56 31.34 7.10
C THR A 82 15.09 31.05 5.67
N LEU A 83 15.47 29.88 5.12
CA LEU A 83 15.10 29.46 3.78
C LEU A 83 13.58 29.21 3.65
N VAL A 84 12.99 28.50 4.61
CA VAL A 84 11.55 28.20 4.67
C VAL A 84 10.73 29.48 4.81
N ASP A 85 11.13 30.38 5.71
CA ASP A 85 10.41 31.63 5.94
C ASP A 85 10.44 32.52 4.70
N ALA A 86 11.59 32.63 4.03
CA ALA A 86 11.72 33.36 2.78
C ALA A 86 10.86 32.74 1.65
N ALA A 87 10.92 31.42 1.47
CA ALA A 87 10.15 30.70 0.44
C ALA A 87 8.64 30.90 0.62
N ARG A 88 8.16 30.86 1.87
CA ARG A 88 6.73 31.06 2.20
C ARG A 88 6.20 32.41 1.74
N THR A 89 7.01 33.48 1.79
CA THR A 89 6.58 34.81 1.32
C THR A 89 6.27 34.85 -0.19
N LEU A 90 6.84 33.90 -0.95
CA LEU A 90 6.64 33.76 -2.39
C LEU A 90 5.60 32.69 -2.77
N GLY A 91 4.91 32.12 -1.78
CA GLY A 91 3.96 31.02 -1.97
C GLY A 91 4.63 29.67 -2.24
N MET A 92 5.92 29.53 -1.89
CA MET A 92 6.72 28.32 -2.10
C MET A 92 6.97 27.56 -0.79
N GLY A 93 7.16 26.26 -0.90
CA GLY A 93 7.59 25.37 0.15
C GLY A 93 8.97 24.78 -0.15
N VAL A 94 9.71 24.42 0.90
CA VAL A 94 11.07 23.87 0.83
C VAL A 94 11.04 22.43 1.34
N VAL A 95 11.52 21.50 0.53
CA VAL A 95 11.51 20.06 0.82
C VAL A 95 12.92 19.50 0.76
N ALA A 96 13.41 18.94 1.86
CA ALA A 96 14.61 18.11 1.90
C ALA A 96 14.22 16.64 1.70
N ALA A 97 14.43 16.10 0.51
CA ALA A 97 14.24 14.69 0.18
C ALA A 97 15.03 14.36 -1.09
N GLY A 98 15.42 13.11 -1.28
CA GLY A 98 16.16 12.70 -2.47
C GLY A 98 15.35 12.81 -3.77
N SER A 99 14.01 12.81 -3.68
CA SER A 99 13.07 13.10 -4.76
C SER A 99 11.75 13.61 -4.15
N VAL A 100 10.91 14.25 -4.98
CA VAL A 100 9.55 14.68 -4.60
C VAL A 100 8.52 13.95 -5.48
N PRO A 101 7.42 13.42 -4.90
CA PRO A 101 6.46 12.57 -5.62
C PRO A 101 5.65 13.27 -6.72
N LEU A 102 5.63 14.61 -6.76
CA LEU A 102 4.76 15.36 -7.66
C LEU A 102 5.59 16.36 -8.48
N ALA A 103 5.89 16.00 -9.72
CA ALA A 103 6.55 16.88 -10.69
C ALA A 103 5.86 16.83 -12.06
N VAL A 104 6.07 17.87 -12.88
CA VAL A 104 5.58 17.93 -14.27
C VAL A 104 6.78 17.91 -15.21
N PRO A 105 7.16 16.75 -15.78
CA PRO A 105 8.37 16.60 -16.60
C PRO A 105 8.47 17.57 -17.78
N THR A 106 7.33 17.96 -18.37
CA THR A 106 7.26 18.84 -19.55
C THR A 106 7.54 20.32 -19.27
N GLU A 107 7.57 20.75 -18.00
CA GLU A 107 7.71 22.18 -17.63
C GLU A 107 9.04 22.51 -16.94
N MET A 108 9.89 21.53 -16.66
CA MET A 108 11.15 21.73 -15.93
C MET A 108 12.26 22.27 -16.85
N ARG A 109 12.50 23.59 -16.76
CA ARG A 109 13.60 24.29 -17.45
C ARG A 109 14.87 24.29 -16.58
N VAL A 110 15.98 23.85 -17.16
CA VAL A 110 17.34 23.87 -16.54
C VAL A 110 17.85 25.32 -16.43
N THR A 111 18.74 25.59 -15.49
CA THR A 111 19.40 26.90 -15.34
C THR A 111 20.24 27.23 -16.58
N GLU A 112 20.12 28.43 -17.15
CA GLU A 112 20.78 28.80 -18.42
C GLU A 112 22.22 29.28 -18.24
N THR A 113 23.12 28.41 -17.78
CA THR A 113 24.57 28.69 -17.82
C THR A 113 25.25 28.00 -19.01
N PRO A 114 26.39 28.53 -19.53
CA PRO A 114 27.18 27.86 -20.56
C PRO A 114 27.60 26.44 -20.18
N ARG A 115 27.91 26.19 -18.90
CA ARG A 115 28.27 24.88 -18.36
C ARG A 115 27.11 23.88 -18.49
N TYR A 116 25.89 24.32 -18.16
CA TYR A 116 24.71 23.44 -18.17
C TYR A 116 24.18 23.12 -19.57
N ARG A 117 24.20 24.09 -20.50
CA ARG A 117 23.87 23.80 -21.92
C ARG A 117 24.79 22.72 -22.49
N ARG A 118 26.05 22.73 -22.09
CA ARG A 118 27.03 21.71 -22.45
C ARG A 118 26.71 20.36 -21.80
N MET A 119 26.42 20.32 -20.49
CA MET A 119 26.00 19.06 -19.84
C MET A 119 24.73 18.46 -20.45
N LEU A 120 23.73 19.27 -20.81
CA LEU A 120 22.52 18.78 -21.48
C LEU A 120 22.83 18.21 -22.87
N ALA A 121 23.73 18.86 -23.63
CA ALA A 121 24.17 18.38 -24.93
C ALA A 121 24.99 17.08 -24.84
N ASP A 122 25.84 16.96 -23.83
CA ASP A 122 26.79 15.85 -23.70
C ASP A 122 26.14 14.61 -23.03
N TYR A 123 25.27 14.79 -22.02
CA TYR A 123 24.72 13.69 -21.21
C TYR A 123 23.21 13.43 -21.41
N GLN A 124 22.51 14.28 -22.15
CA GLN A 124 21.15 14.06 -22.67
C GLN A 124 20.14 13.60 -21.61
N LEU A 125 19.73 12.33 -21.65
CA LEU A 125 18.72 11.74 -20.77
C LEU A 125 19.06 11.93 -19.28
N LEU A 126 20.32 11.75 -18.91
CA LEU A 126 20.76 11.82 -17.51
C LEU A 126 20.59 13.23 -16.94
N ALA A 127 20.90 14.25 -17.74
CA ALA A 127 20.71 15.64 -17.35
C ALA A 127 19.22 16.02 -17.21
N ARG A 128 18.32 15.40 -18.00
CA ARG A 128 16.87 15.66 -17.93
C ARG A 128 16.20 14.96 -16.74
N GLU A 129 16.71 13.81 -16.32
CA GLU A 129 16.17 13.03 -15.21
C GLU A 129 16.83 13.33 -13.86
N GLN A 130 17.80 14.25 -13.81
CA GLN A 130 18.47 14.67 -12.58
C GLN A 130 17.59 15.62 -11.76
N LEU A 131 16.52 15.07 -11.19
CA LEU A 131 15.58 15.74 -10.28
C LEU A 131 15.72 15.17 -8.88
N ILE A 132 16.96 15.20 -8.40
CA ILE A 132 17.37 14.55 -7.16
C ILE A 132 18.16 15.53 -6.30
N CYS A 133 18.01 15.42 -4.98
CA CYS A 133 18.76 16.23 -4.02
C CYS A 133 19.59 15.36 -3.07
N GLY A 134 20.85 15.72 -2.83
CA GLY A 134 21.76 15.06 -1.89
C GLY A 134 21.96 15.82 -0.57
N THR A 135 22.63 15.14 0.35
CA THR A 135 23.33 15.78 1.47
C THR A 135 24.79 15.40 1.38
N GLN A 136 25.69 16.38 1.46
CA GLN A 136 27.13 16.17 1.48
C GLN A 136 27.71 16.50 2.84
N VAL A 137 28.73 15.74 3.27
CA VAL A 137 29.42 15.97 4.54
C VAL A 137 30.91 16.09 4.31
N HIS A 138 31.51 17.16 4.82
CA HIS A 138 32.94 17.45 4.75
C HIS A 138 33.58 17.28 6.12
N VAL A 139 34.70 16.56 6.19
CA VAL A 139 35.50 16.42 7.41
C VAL A 139 36.95 16.78 7.12
N ASP A 140 37.55 17.60 8.00
CA ASP A 140 38.96 18.00 7.88
C ASP A 140 39.91 16.80 7.75
N VAL A 141 40.93 16.98 6.93
CA VAL A 141 42.09 16.08 6.81
C VAL A 141 43.38 16.87 6.90
N VAL A 142 44.47 16.23 7.31
CA VAL A 142 45.80 16.83 7.47
C VAL A 142 46.41 17.22 6.12
N ASP A 143 46.19 16.38 5.10
CA ASP A 143 46.60 16.61 3.72
C ASP A 143 45.79 15.74 2.74
N ARG A 144 46.10 15.84 1.44
CA ARG A 144 45.40 15.08 0.40
C ARG A 144 45.79 13.60 0.36
N ASP A 145 46.98 13.23 0.82
CA ASP A 145 47.42 11.82 0.87
C ASP A 145 46.64 11.07 1.95
N GLU A 146 46.44 11.70 3.11
CA GLU A 146 45.53 11.19 4.15
C GLU A 146 44.12 11.01 3.58
N ALA A 147 43.59 12.00 2.85
CA ALA A 147 42.26 11.92 2.25
C ALA A 147 42.10 10.70 1.34
N VAL A 148 43.06 10.47 0.45
CA VAL A 148 43.08 9.32 -0.47
C VAL A 148 43.14 8.01 0.30
N ALA A 149 44.02 7.90 1.30
CA ALA A 149 44.18 6.69 2.07
C ALA A 149 42.93 6.34 2.90
N ILE A 150 42.25 7.35 3.47
CA ILE A 150 41.01 7.17 4.21
C ILE A 150 39.84 6.83 3.28
N ALA A 151 39.70 7.50 2.13
CA ALA A 151 38.60 7.28 1.18
C ALA A 151 38.41 5.79 0.84
N THR A 152 39.50 5.10 0.51
CA THR A 152 39.51 3.66 0.20
C THR A 152 38.98 2.81 1.36
N ARG A 153 39.32 3.17 2.60
CA ARG A 153 38.96 2.43 3.83
C ARG A 153 37.52 2.62 4.27
N LEU A 154 36.89 3.73 3.87
CA LEU A 154 35.50 4.03 4.25
C LEU A 154 34.46 3.27 3.43
N THR A 155 34.88 2.74 2.28
CA THR A 155 34.03 2.01 1.32
C THR A 155 33.05 1.01 1.98
N PRO A 156 33.46 0.12 2.91
CA PRO A 156 32.54 -0.86 3.50
C PRO A 156 31.38 -0.25 4.30
N HIS A 157 31.51 1.01 4.72
CA HIS A 157 30.56 1.68 5.60
C HIS A 157 29.55 2.57 4.85
N LEU A 158 29.85 2.99 3.61
CA LEU A 158 29.01 3.90 2.82
C LEU A 158 27.57 3.39 2.58
N PRO A 159 27.31 2.09 2.32
CA PRO A 159 25.94 1.59 2.19
C PRO A 159 25.08 1.82 3.44
N THR A 160 25.69 1.84 4.63
CA THR A 160 24.97 2.09 5.89
C THR A 160 24.55 3.56 6.00
N LEU A 161 25.42 4.48 5.59
CA LEU A 161 25.10 5.92 5.56
C LEU A 161 24.03 6.24 4.52
N LEU A 162 24.06 5.57 3.36
CA LEU A 162 22.99 5.65 2.37
C LEU A 162 21.65 5.19 2.95
N ALA A 163 21.62 4.03 3.60
CA ALA A 163 20.40 3.47 4.20
C ALA A 163 19.78 4.42 5.26
N LEU A 164 20.61 5.05 6.10
CA LEU A 164 20.17 6.07 7.07
C LEU A 164 19.54 7.29 6.40
N SER A 165 20.11 7.74 5.28
CA SER A 165 19.64 8.93 4.56
C SER A 165 18.41 8.72 3.67
N ALA A 166 18.06 7.46 3.36
CA ALA A 166 17.09 7.12 2.34
C ALA A 166 15.74 7.85 2.51
N SER A 167 15.39 8.67 1.51
CA SER A 167 14.26 9.60 1.57
C SER A 167 13.51 9.78 0.25
N SER A 168 13.75 8.91 -0.73
CA SER A 168 13.24 9.08 -2.09
C SER A 168 12.53 7.83 -2.64
N PRO A 169 11.36 7.44 -2.07
CA PRO A 169 10.64 6.25 -2.51
C PRO A 169 9.80 6.44 -3.77
N PHE A 170 9.36 7.67 -4.04
CA PHE A 170 8.47 7.99 -5.15
C PHE A 170 9.22 8.66 -6.30
N TRP A 171 8.77 8.41 -7.52
CA TRP A 171 9.23 9.14 -8.70
C TRP A 171 8.36 10.38 -8.97
N ALA A 172 8.81 11.21 -9.90
CA ALA A 172 8.18 12.46 -10.33
C ALA A 172 6.69 12.34 -10.72
N ASP A 173 6.26 11.16 -11.17
CA ASP A 173 4.88 10.87 -11.57
C ASP A 173 3.99 10.36 -10.42
N GLY A 174 4.53 10.31 -9.20
CA GLY A 174 3.86 9.80 -8.00
C GLY A 174 3.96 8.29 -7.84
N SER A 175 4.58 7.58 -8.78
CA SER A 175 4.75 6.13 -8.70
C SER A 175 5.69 5.76 -7.56
N ASP A 176 5.30 4.79 -6.74
CA ASP A 176 6.26 4.13 -5.85
C ASP A 176 7.26 3.33 -6.70
N THR A 177 8.54 3.65 -6.55
CA THR A 177 9.62 3.05 -7.33
C THR A 177 9.98 1.65 -6.85
N GLY A 178 9.53 1.29 -5.65
CA GLY A 178 10.00 0.14 -4.90
C GLY A 178 11.36 0.36 -4.23
N TYR A 179 12.06 1.47 -4.43
CA TYR A 179 13.35 1.75 -3.77
C TYR A 179 13.16 2.63 -2.54
N ALA A 180 14.05 2.53 -1.56
CA ALA A 180 14.12 3.50 -0.47
C ALA A 180 14.88 4.77 -0.91
N SER A 181 15.87 4.64 -1.81
CA SER A 181 16.49 5.77 -2.50
C SER A 181 16.46 5.55 -4.02
N VAL A 182 15.50 6.19 -4.72
CA VAL A 182 15.53 6.27 -6.18
C VAL A 182 16.62 7.23 -6.65
N ARG A 183 17.01 8.19 -5.81
CA ARG A 183 18.14 9.09 -6.10
C ARG A 183 19.40 8.30 -6.45
N THR A 184 19.73 7.27 -5.68
CA THR A 184 20.91 6.44 -5.96
C THR A 184 20.85 5.81 -7.36
N LEU A 185 19.69 5.35 -7.81
CA LEU A 185 19.57 4.76 -9.16
C LEU A 185 19.76 5.78 -10.27
N VAL A 186 19.24 6.99 -10.08
CA VAL A 186 19.46 8.09 -11.02
C VAL A 186 20.94 8.46 -11.05
N TRP A 187 21.54 8.59 -9.86
CA TRP A 187 22.92 9.03 -9.68
C TRP A 187 23.96 8.03 -10.20
N GLN A 188 23.73 6.73 -10.01
CA GLN A 188 24.62 5.65 -10.47
C GLN A 188 24.81 5.56 -11.99
N ARG A 189 23.97 6.24 -12.78
CA ARG A 189 24.09 6.26 -14.24
C ARG A 189 25.13 7.27 -14.73
N TRP A 190 25.60 8.18 -13.86
CA TRP A 190 26.63 9.15 -14.21
C TRP A 190 28.02 8.49 -14.31
N PRO A 191 28.89 8.92 -15.26
CA PRO A 191 30.09 8.14 -15.63
C PRO A 191 31.14 7.94 -14.54
N THR A 192 31.20 8.86 -13.57
CA THR A 192 32.21 8.90 -12.50
C THR A 192 31.60 8.65 -11.13
N THR A 193 30.37 8.14 -11.07
CA THR A 193 29.70 7.79 -9.82
C THR A 193 30.13 6.42 -9.31
N GLY A 194 30.20 6.27 -7.99
CA GLY A 194 30.37 4.98 -7.32
C GLY A 194 31.67 4.90 -6.52
N LEU A 195 32.30 3.74 -6.60
CA LEU A 195 33.47 3.39 -5.80
C LEU A 195 34.66 4.34 -6.06
N PHE A 196 35.34 4.73 -4.98
CA PHE A 196 36.59 5.48 -5.04
C PHE A 196 37.70 4.66 -5.76
N PRO A 197 38.49 5.25 -6.67
CA PRO A 197 39.48 4.52 -7.46
C PRO A 197 40.59 3.92 -6.58
N GLU A 198 41.18 2.82 -7.06
CA GLU A 198 42.31 2.17 -6.38
C GLU A 198 43.61 2.96 -6.65
N VAL A 199 43.84 3.99 -5.83
CA VAL A 199 45.01 4.87 -5.88
C VAL A 199 45.67 4.96 -4.49
N ALA A 200 47.00 5.10 -4.45
CA ALA A 200 47.76 5.07 -3.20
C ALA A 200 48.07 6.47 -2.66
N THR A 201 48.23 7.45 -3.54
CA THR A 201 48.64 8.83 -3.19
C THR A 201 47.74 9.87 -3.85
N ALA A 202 47.80 11.11 -3.36
CA ALA A 202 47.15 12.25 -3.99
C ALA A 202 47.65 12.48 -5.42
N ALA A 203 48.93 12.20 -5.69
CA ALA A 203 49.50 12.29 -7.03
C ALA A 203 48.90 11.23 -7.97
N ASP A 204 48.73 9.99 -7.51
CA ASP A 204 48.08 8.93 -8.29
C ASP A 204 46.61 9.29 -8.58
N TYR A 205 45.93 9.88 -7.59
CA TYR A 205 44.57 10.39 -7.75
C TYR A 205 44.49 11.49 -8.81
N ASP A 206 45.40 12.47 -8.79
CA ASP A 206 45.45 13.55 -9.78
C ASP A 206 45.66 13.01 -11.20
N VAL A 207 46.58 12.04 -11.37
CA VAL A 207 46.80 11.36 -12.65
C VAL A 207 45.53 10.66 -13.14
N GLU A 208 44.78 10.03 -12.24
CA GLU A 208 43.53 9.35 -12.61
C GLU A 208 42.43 10.36 -13.03
N ILE A 209 42.31 11.49 -12.33
CA ILE A 209 41.38 12.56 -12.72
C ILE A 209 41.79 13.18 -14.07
N GLU A 210 43.08 13.42 -14.29
CA GLU A 210 43.59 13.91 -15.57
C GLU A 210 43.30 12.94 -16.73
N ARG A 211 43.38 11.63 -16.50
CA ARG A 211 42.98 10.62 -17.50
C ARG A 211 41.49 10.69 -17.82
N LEU A 212 40.63 10.83 -16.80
CA LEU A 212 39.19 10.99 -17.00
C LEU A 212 38.86 12.26 -17.79
N ILE A 213 39.52 13.38 -17.50
CA ILE A 213 39.35 14.64 -18.26
C ILE A 213 39.87 14.48 -19.69
N SER A 214 41.06 13.90 -19.87
CA SER A 214 41.68 13.69 -21.17
C SER A 214 40.89 12.74 -22.08
N SER A 215 40.09 11.85 -21.49
CA SER A 215 39.19 10.96 -22.23
C SER A 215 38.00 11.71 -22.87
N GLY A 216 37.70 12.93 -22.42
CA GLY A 216 36.54 13.71 -22.84
C GLY A 216 35.22 13.28 -22.18
N VAL A 217 35.23 12.26 -21.32
CA VAL A 217 34.02 11.80 -20.59
C VAL A 217 33.58 12.81 -19.53
N ILE A 218 34.53 13.52 -18.92
CA ILE A 218 34.28 14.66 -18.03
C ILE A 218 35.08 15.88 -18.48
N THR A 219 34.61 17.08 -18.10
CA THR A 219 35.23 18.34 -18.57
C THR A 219 36.11 19.03 -17.53
N ASP A 220 35.88 18.76 -16.24
CA ASP A 220 36.61 19.36 -15.13
C ASP A 220 36.55 18.46 -13.88
N PRO A 221 37.45 18.64 -12.88
CA PRO A 221 37.45 17.85 -11.65
C PRO A 221 36.15 17.91 -10.83
N GLY A 222 35.34 18.95 -10.99
CA GLY A 222 34.03 19.07 -10.33
C GLY A 222 33.01 18.03 -10.82
N MET A 223 33.28 17.37 -11.95
CA MET A 223 32.46 16.28 -12.50
C MET A 223 32.86 14.89 -11.99
N VAL A 224 33.66 14.79 -10.93
CA VAL A 224 34.03 13.54 -10.29
C VAL A 224 33.01 13.17 -9.22
N TYR A 225 32.21 12.13 -9.42
CA TYR A 225 31.03 11.85 -8.57
C TYR A 225 31.17 10.63 -7.64
N PHE A 226 32.39 10.27 -7.26
CA PHE A 226 32.62 9.17 -6.32
C PHE A 226 31.81 9.36 -5.02
N ASP A 227 31.35 8.25 -4.45
CA ASP A 227 30.48 8.24 -3.27
C ASP A 227 31.16 8.86 -2.03
N VAL A 228 32.49 8.83 -2.02
CA VAL A 228 33.38 9.60 -1.13
C VAL A 228 34.59 10.08 -1.95
N ARG A 229 35.08 11.31 -1.73
CA ARG A 229 36.24 11.86 -2.47
C ARG A 229 37.02 12.91 -1.65
N PRO A 230 38.32 13.10 -1.91
CA PRO A 230 39.02 14.33 -1.53
C PRO A 230 38.34 15.53 -2.20
N SER A 231 38.04 16.58 -1.43
CA SER A 231 37.45 17.79 -2.01
C SER A 231 38.45 18.51 -2.92
N ALA A 232 37.94 19.09 -4.02
CA ALA A 232 38.74 19.86 -4.97
C ALA A 232 39.03 21.31 -4.53
N HIS A 233 38.31 21.80 -3.52
CA HIS A 233 38.30 23.23 -3.16
C HIS A 233 38.68 23.49 -1.70
N VAL A 234 38.53 22.50 -0.83
CA VAL A 234 38.85 22.60 0.60
C VAL A 234 39.59 21.35 1.06
N GLN A 235 40.37 21.48 2.14
CA GLN A 235 41.21 20.38 2.65
C GLN A 235 40.38 19.41 3.51
N THR A 236 39.43 18.73 2.87
CA THR A 236 38.48 17.83 3.52
C THR A 236 38.29 16.54 2.73
N LEU A 237 37.87 15.49 3.41
CA LEU A 237 37.22 14.35 2.78
C LEU A 237 35.71 14.59 2.72
N GLU A 238 35.11 14.35 1.57
CA GLU A 238 33.72 14.68 1.23
C GLU A 238 32.90 13.41 0.97
N LEU A 239 31.82 13.23 1.72
CA LEU A 239 30.80 12.19 1.55
C LEU A 239 29.69 12.69 0.61
N ARG A 240 29.31 11.92 -0.41
CA ARG A 240 28.28 12.32 -1.40
C ARG A 240 27.18 11.26 -1.66
N VAL A 241 27.28 10.10 -1.00
CA VAL A 241 26.36 8.97 -1.22
C VAL A 241 24.92 9.27 -0.77
N CYS A 242 24.73 10.14 0.22
CA CYS A 242 23.45 10.30 0.94
C CYS A 242 22.39 11.07 0.16
N ASP A 243 21.13 10.69 0.35
CA ASP A 243 19.98 11.50 -0.06
C ASP A 243 19.90 12.80 0.78
N SER A 244 19.20 13.80 0.25
CA SER A 244 18.73 14.94 1.05
C SER A 244 17.80 14.42 2.15
N CYS A 245 18.06 14.83 3.40
CA CYS A 245 17.39 14.25 4.57
C CYS A 245 16.32 15.21 5.12
N PRO A 246 15.05 14.81 5.27
CA PRO A 246 14.03 15.70 5.85
C PRO A 246 14.36 16.14 7.29
N SER A 247 14.97 15.26 8.08
CA SER A 247 15.35 15.56 9.47
C SER A 247 16.80 16.02 9.59
N VAL A 248 17.02 17.16 10.25
CA VAL A 248 18.36 17.66 10.63
C VAL A 248 19.08 16.68 11.56
N ASP A 249 18.33 15.93 12.35
CA ASP A 249 18.89 14.97 13.30
C ASP A 249 19.52 13.77 12.58
N THR A 250 18.93 13.34 11.46
CA THR A 250 19.54 12.33 10.56
C THR A 250 20.85 12.84 9.97
N ILE A 251 20.91 14.11 9.54
CA ILE A 251 22.13 14.73 9.00
C ILE A 251 23.21 14.80 10.09
N THR A 252 22.83 15.22 11.29
CA THR A 252 23.75 15.31 12.44
C THR A 252 24.33 13.94 12.79
N LEU A 253 23.50 12.89 12.76
CA LEU A 253 23.93 11.51 12.96
C LEU A 253 24.92 11.05 11.88
N ILE A 254 24.61 11.27 10.60
CA ILE A 254 25.48 10.91 9.48
C ILE A 254 26.82 11.65 9.59
N ALA A 255 26.79 12.95 9.90
CA ALA A 255 27.97 13.78 10.07
C ALA A 255 28.88 13.28 11.22
N ALA A 256 28.27 12.90 12.34
CA ALA A 256 28.99 12.34 13.49
C ALA A 256 29.65 10.99 13.17
N ILE A 257 28.90 10.06 12.55
CA ILE A 257 29.40 8.73 12.17
C ILE A 257 30.52 8.88 11.13
N PHE A 258 30.34 9.73 10.12
CA PHE A 258 31.35 9.96 9.09
C PHE A 258 32.62 10.57 9.66
N ARG A 259 32.50 11.57 10.55
CA ARG A 259 33.65 12.14 11.28
C ARG A 259 34.38 11.10 12.10
N ALA A 260 33.66 10.29 12.89
CA ALA A 260 34.26 9.26 13.71
C ALA A 260 34.97 8.18 12.86
N LEU A 261 34.40 7.83 11.71
CA LEU A 261 35.04 6.96 10.73
C LEU A 261 36.35 7.54 10.18
N VAL A 262 36.35 8.83 9.80
CA VAL A 262 37.56 9.52 9.32
C VAL A 262 38.65 9.55 10.40
N ILE A 263 38.30 9.91 11.64
CA ILE A 263 39.25 9.92 12.77
C ILE A 263 39.81 8.51 13.00
N ARG A 264 38.93 7.50 13.08
CA ARG A 264 39.33 6.11 13.31
C ARG A 264 40.28 5.58 12.25
N GLU A 265 40.00 5.84 10.98
CA GLU A 265 40.84 5.33 9.89
C GLU A 265 42.14 6.12 9.72
N ALA A 266 42.16 7.41 10.08
CA ALA A 266 43.39 8.19 10.16
C ALA A 266 44.39 7.60 11.18
N ASP A 267 43.90 7.16 12.33
CA ASP A 267 44.72 6.52 13.37
C ASP A 267 45.21 5.11 12.98
N ARG A 268 44.80 4.59 11.82
CA ARG A 268 45.04 3.21 11.36
C ARG A 268 45.70 3.16 9.99
N LEU A 269 46.26 4.28 9.51
CA LEU A 269 46.94 4.34 8.21
C LEU A 269 48.20 3.45 8.15
N ASP A 270 48.78 3.12 9.31
CA ASP A 270 49.91 2.20 9.45
C ASP A 270 49.55 0.72 9.23
N GLN A 271 48.27 0.36 9.33
CA GLN A 271 47.76 -0.98 9.11
C GLN A 271 47.33 -1.16 7.66
N PRO A 272 47.34 -2.36 7.06
CA PRO A 272 46.82 -2.54 5.71
C PRO A 272 45.30 -2.33 5.64
N ALA A 273 44.82 -1.66 4.58
CA ALA A 273 43.39 -1.56 4.29
C ALA A 273 42.84 -2.93 3.85
N SER A 274 41.60 -3.26 4.25
CA SER A 274 40.93 -4.45 3.74
C SER A 274 40.45 -4.20 2.31
N PRO A 275 40.84 -5.03 1.32
CA PRO A 275 40.39 -4.86 -0.05
C PRO A 275 38.87 -5.07 -0.11
N THR A 276 38.17 -4.16 -0.80
CA THR A 276 36.73 -4.28 -1.04
C THR A 276 36.49 -4.64 -2.50
N SER A 277 35.75 -5.72 -2.75
CA SER A 277 35.36 -6.09 -4.11
C SER A 277 34.47 -5.00 -4.71
N PRO A 278 34.83 -4.40 -5.87
CA PRO A 278 34.00 -3.39 -6.51
C PRO A 278 32.60 -3.89 -6.86
N THR A 279 32.50 -5.15 -7.27
CA THR A 279 31.21 -5.80 -7.58
C THR A 279 30.35 -5.92 -6.33
N LEU A 280 30.95 -6.35 -5.20
CA LEU A 280 30.23 -6.47 -3.94
C LEU A 280 29.81 -5.09 -3.41
N TYR A 281 30.67 -4.09 -3.50
CA TYR A 281 30.34 -2.71 -3.12
C TYR A 281 29.15 -2.17 -3.91
N ARG A 282 29.17 -2.32 -5.24
CA ARG A 282 28.05 -1.89 -6.10
C ARG A 282 26.76 -2.61 -5.72
N ALA A 283 26.82 -3.90 -5.43
CA ALA A 283 25.68 -4.67 -4.96
C ALA A 283 25.19 -4.17 -3.58
N ALA A 284 26.08 -3.81 -2.67
CA ALA A 284 25.75 -3.30 -1.35
C ALA A 284 25.08 -1.92 -1.41
N ILE A 285 25.58 -1.00 -2.25
CA ILE A 285 24.94 0.31 -2.49
C ILE A 285 23.56 0.11 -3.11
N TRP A 286 23.43 -0.77 -4.11
CA TRP A 286 22.13 -1.06 -4.71
C TRP A 286 21.14 -1.65 -3.69
N GLN A 287 21.60 -2.58 -2.84
CA GLN A 287 20.79 -3.19 -1.79
C GLN A 287 20.35 -2.15 -0.76
N ALA A 288 21.26 -1.26 -0.31
CA ALA A 288 20.94 -0.16 0.59
C ALA A 288 19.91 0.81 -0.03
N ALA A 289 20.08 1.16 -1.31
CA ALA A 289 19.11 1.97 -2.05
C ALA A 289 17.74 1.27 -2.15
N ARG A 290 17.69 -0.05 -2.28
CA ARG A 290 16.43 -0.82 -2.38
C ARG A 290 15.72 -0.99 -1.04
N ALA A 291 16.48 -1.27 0.01
CA ALA A 291 15.97 -1.72 1.29
C ALA A 291 15.80 -0.59 2.32
N GLY A 292 16.63 0.45 2.28
CA GLY A 292 16.67 1.48 3.33
C GLY A 292 16.96 0.86 4.70
N LEU A 293 16.25 1.33 5.73
CA LEU A 293 16.34 0.80 7.10
C LEU A 293 15.38 -0.38 7.36
N GLU A 294 14.50 -0.68 6.41
CA GLU A 294 13.40 -1.63 6.58
C GLU A 294 13.75 -3.07 6.18
N GLY A 295 14.84 -3.25 5.42
CA GLY A 295 15.29 -4.55 4.94
C GLY A 295 16.71 -4.92 5.39
N ASP A 296 17.30 -5.86 4.66
CA ASP A 296 18.67 -6.31 4.90
C ASP A 296 19.65 -5.47 4.08
N LEU A 297 20.78 -5.11 4.71
CA LEU A 297 21.97 -4.57 4.08
C LEU A 297 23.00 -5.68 3.85
N ILE A 298 23.98 -5.43 2.98
CA ILE A 298 25.11 -6.35 2.80
C ILE A 298 26.22 -5.93 3.75
N ASP A 299 26.64 -6.86 4.62
CA ASP A 299 27.93 -6.73 5.30
C ASP A 299 29.03 -6.96 4.26
N VAL A 300 29.64 -5.87 3.78
CA VAL A 300 30.64 -5.91 2.71
C VAL A 300 31.89 -6.70 3.13
N THR A 301 32.16 -6.81 4.43
CA THR A 301 33.33 -7.54 4.94
C THR A 301 33.11 -9.05 4.96
N GLN A 302 31.87 -9.49 5.23
CA GLN A 302 31.51 -10.90 5.34
C GLN A 302 30.75 -11.44 4.13
N ALA A 303 30.30 -10.57 3.22
CA ALA A 303 29.46 -10.87 2.07
C ALA A 303 28.14 -11.59 2.44
N VAL A 304 27.54 -11.23 3.58
CA VAL A 304 26.26 -11.79 4.05
C VAL A 304 25.20 -10.71 4.24
N PRO A 305 23.92 -11.02 4.00
CA PRO A 305 22.83 -10.11 4.35
C PRO A 305 22.66 -10.04 5.87
N ARG A 306 22.49 -8.83 6.39
CA ARG A 306 22.19 -8.55 7.80
C ARG A 306 21.13 -7.47 7.90
N ALA A 307 20.28 -7.51 8.92
CA ALA A 307 19.26 -6.49 9.09
C ALA A 307 19.90 -5.10 9.23
N ALA A 308 19.32 -4.08 8.60
CA ALA A 308 19.87 -2.71 8.66
C ALA A 308 20.10 -2.23 10.10
N ASN A 309 19.17 -2.54 11.01
CA ASN A 309 19.31 -2.26 12.45
C ASN A 309 20.62 -2.82 13.03
N ASP A 310 20.89 -4.12 12.79
CA ASP A 310 22.09 -4.77 13.31
C ASP A 310 23.38 -4.16 12.75
N VAL A 311 23.35 -3.77 11.47
CA VAL A 311 24.50 -3.15 10.79
C VAL A 311 24.76 -1.74 11.34
N VAL A 312 23.72 -0.91 11.49
CA VAL A 312 23.82 0.45 12.06
C VAL A 312 24.27 0.39 13.52
N THR A 313 23.71 -0.51 14.32
CA THR A 313 24.08 -0.69 15.73
C THR A 313 25.51 -1.19 15.89
N ALA A 314 25.94 -2.15 15.05
CA ALA A 314 27.31 -2.63 15.03
C ALA A 314 28.30 -1.53 14.63
N LEU A 315 27.98 -0.71 13.62
CA LEU A 315 28.80 0.44 13.22
C LEU A 315 28.92 1.47 14.35
N THR A 316 27.81 1.81 15.00
CA THR A 316 27.80 2.74 16.14
C THR A 316 28.67 2.20 17.28
N THR A 317 28.53 0.91 17.60
CA THR A 317 29.32 0.24 18.65
C THR A 317 30.82 0.21 18.29
N LEU A 318 31.16 -0.05 17.03
CA LEU A 318 32.53 -0.02 16.53
C LEU A 318 33.19 1.35 16.73
N LEU A 319 32.42 2.43 16.55
CA LEU A 319 32.90 3.81 16.65
C LEU A 319 32.88 4.37 18.08
N ARG A 320 32.37 3.61 19.06
CA ARG A 320 32.22 4.06 20.45
C ARG A 320 33.47 4.74 21.03
N PRO A 321 34.69 4.18 20.95
CA PRO A 321 35.86 4.81 21.56
C PRO A 321 36.11 6.22 21.01
N VAL A 322 36.02 6.38 19.68
CA VAL A 322 36.23 7.68 19.02
C VAL A 322 35.12 8.66 19.37
N LEU A 323 33.87 8.19 19.44
CA LEU A 323 32.73 9.01 19.81
C LEU A 323 32.75 9.44 21.29
N GLU A 324 33.30 8.61 22.19
CA GLU A 324 33.53 9.00 23.59
C GLU A 324 34.65 10.05 23.68
N ASP A 325 35.73 9.90 22.91
CA ASP A 325 36.84 10.86 22.86
C ASP A 325 36.43 12.22 22.28
N THR A 326 35.52 12.25 21.30
CA THR A 326 34.95 13.50 20.75
C THR A 326 33.79 14.06 21.56
N GLY A 327 33.28 13.33 22.57
CA GLY A 327 32.13 13.73 23.37
C GLY A 327 30.77 13.53 22.69
N ASP A 328 30.72 12.88 21.53
CA ASP A 328 29.50 12.71 20.71
C ASP A 328 28.70 11.44 21.04
N TRP A 329 29.26 10.51 21.82
CA TRP A 329 28.68 9.18 22.05
C TRP A 329 27.20 9.20 22.43
N GLN A 330 26.84 10.01 23.42
CA GLN A 330 25.46 10.06 23.91
C GLN A 330 24.49 10.53 22.83
N THR A 331 24.85 11.60 22.11
CA THR A 331 24.06 12.14 21.00
C THR A 331 23.92 11.12 19.87
N VAL A 332 25.00 10.43 19.49
CA VAL A 332 24.96 9.43 18.41
C VAL A 332 24.09 8.23 18.79
N VAL A 333 24.20 7.71 20.02
CA VAL A 333 23.37 6.59 20.47
C VAL A 333 21.89 6.96 20.48
N GLU A 334 21.54 8.14 21.00
CA GLU A 334 20.16 8.64 21.01
C GLU A 334 19.60 8.80 19.60
N LEU A 335 20.36 9.43 18.71
CA LEU A 335 19.95 9.65 17.31
C LEU A 335 19.86 8.33 16.52
N THR A 336 20.78 7.39 16.74
CA THR A 336 20.72 6.05 16.15
C THR A 336 19.45 5.32 16.59
N GLY A 337 19.14 5.34 17.89
CA GLY A 337 17.91 4.74 18.43
C GLY A 337 16.65 5.37 17.83
N ALA A 338 16.62 6.70 17.72
CA ALA A 338 15.51 7.43 17.10
C ALA A 338 15.34 7.08 15.61
N ALA A 339 16.43 7.02 14.84
CA ALA A 339 16.41 6.67 13.42
C ALA A 339 15.90 5.24 13.18
N ILE A 340 16.38 4.26 13.96
CA ILE A 340 15.91 2.86 13.87
C ILE A 340 14.44 2.75 14.30
N GLY A 341 14.07 3.42 15.38
CA GLY A 341 12.71 3.42 15.92
C GLY A 341 11.68 4.00 14.94
N ALA A 342 12.03 5.11 14.27
CA ALA A 342 11.16 5.76 13.28
C ALA A 342 11.17 5.08 11.89
N GLY A 343 12.25 4.39 11.54
CA GLY A 343 12.53 3.90 10.18
C GLY A 343 12.98 5.03 9.25
N SER A 344 13.27 4.69 7.99
CA SER A 344 13.72 5.65 6.97
C SER A 344 12.64 6.70 6.66
N SER A 345 13.06 7.85 6.13
CA SER A 345 12.13 8.84 5.59
C SER A 345 11.22 8.22 4.53
N SER A 346 11.78 7.36 3.68
CA SER A 346 11.04 6.64 2.65
C SER A 346 9.92 5.75 3.20
N ALA A 347 10.17 5.05 4.31
CA ALA A 347 9.13 4.30 4.97
C ALA A 347 8.06 5.19 5.60
N ARG A 348 8.43 6.34 6.19
CA ARG A 348 7.45 7.33 6.70
C ARG A 348 6.55 7.85 5.60
N GLN A 349 7.11 8.19 4.44
CA GLN A 349 6.36 8.68 3.28
C GLN A 349 5.36 7.63 2.77
N ARG A 350 5.77 6.36 2.64
CA ARG A 350 4.86 5.26 2.27
C ARG A 350 3.73 5.06 3.28
N ARG A 351 4.04 5.14 4.58
CA ARG A 351 3.04 5.05 5.66
C ARG A 351 2.02 6.18 5.59
N MET A 352 2.48 7.40 5.29
CA MET A 352 1.61 8.55 5.07
C MET A 352 0.70 8.35 3.85
N LEU A 353 1.24 7.84 2.74
CA LEU A 353 0.43 7.54 1.56
C LEU A 353 -0.61 6.45 1.85
N ARG A 354 -0.24 5.37 2.54
CA ARG A 354 -1.17 4.27 2.87
C ARG A 354 -2.30 4.74 3.80
N SER A 355 -1.97 5.54 4.81
CA SER A 355 -2.96 6.02 5.77
C SER A 355 -3.92 7.05 5.16
N THR A 356 -3.45 7.89 4.23
CA THR A 356 -4.24 9.03 3.72
C THR A 356 -4.71 8.92 2.28
N GLY A 357 -4.14 7.99 1.50
CA GLY A 357 -4.42 7.81 0.07
C GLY A 357 -4.00 8.98 -0.84
N ARG A 358 -3.27 9.99 -0.32
CA ARG A 358 -2.98 11.24 -1.04
C ARG A 358 -1.50 11.61 -1.01
N LEU A 359 -0.88 11.72 -2.19
CA LEU A 359 0.52 12.16 -2.34
C LEU A 359 0.75 13.61 -1.88
N SER A 360 -0.25 14.50 -1.96
CA SER A 360 -0.13 15.87 -1.46
C SER A 360 0.16 15.89 0.04
N VAL A 361 -0.46 15.00 0.82
CA VAL A 361 -0.21 14.89 2.28
C VAL A 361 1.20 14.37 2.57
N VAL A 362 1.76 13.53 1.70
CA VAL A 362 3.17 13.12 1.78
C VAL A 362 4.09 14.33 1.62
N VAL A 363 3.82 15.20 0.63
CA VAL A 363 4.57 16.44 0.43
C VAL A 363 4.41 17.38 1.63
N ASP A 364 3.20 17.55 2.17
CA ASP A 364 2.94 18.38 3.34
C ASP A 364 3.71 17.88 4.58
N SER A 365 3.80 16.56 4.77
CA SER A 365 4.60 15.96 5.82
C SER A 365 6.10 16.27 5.64
N LEU A 366 6.62 16.19 4.41
CA LEU A 366 8.01 16.53 4.11
C LEU A 366 8.31 18.01 4.32
N LEU A 367 7.38 18.90 3.96
CA LEU A 367 7.46 20.34 4.24
C LEU A 367 7.55 20.60 5.74
N ALA A 368 6.68 19.96 6.53
CA ALA A 368 6.65 20.12 7.97
C ALA A 368 7.91 19.57 8.66
N GLU A 369 8.42 18.42 8.21
CA GLU A 369 9.64 17.80 8.73
C GLU A 369 10.88 18.65 8.36
N THR A 370 10.97 19.12 7.11
CA THR A 370 12.06 20.01 6.65
C THR A 370 12.12 21.30 7.46
N ALA A 371 10.95 21.88 7.78
CA ALA A 371 10.84 23.09 8.60
C ALA A 371 11.10 22.86 10.11
N GLY A 372 11.26 21.60 10.55
CA GLY A 372 11.38 21.26 11.97
C GLY A 372 10.10 21.51 12.79
N THR A 373 8.97 21.62 12.11
CA THR A 373 7.65 21.87 12.73
C THR A 373 6.84 20.61 12.94
N LEU A 374 7.20 19.52 12.26
CA LEU A 374 6.74 18.21 12.62
C LEU A 374 7.36 17.89 13.99
N ALA A 375 6.55 17.93 15.05
CA ALA A 375 6.95 17.22 16.24
C ALA A 375 7.18 15.78 15.79
N HIS A 376 8.40 15.26 15.94
CA HIS A 376 8.55 13.82 16.06
C HIS A 376 7.69 13.49 17.27
N THR A 377 6.43 13.10 17.04
CA THR A 377 5.57 12.65 18.12
C THR A 377 6.38 11.53 18.73
N ALA A 378 6.89 11.75 19.95
CA ALA A 378 7.35 10.65 20.76
C ALA A 378 6.21 9.64 20.66
N LEU A 379 6.54 8.41 20.24
CA LEU A 379 5.55 7.34 20.28
C LEU A 379 4.86 7.45 21.63
N PRO A 380 3.52 7.58 21.67
CA PRO A 380 2.82 7.84 22.92
C PRO A 380 3.38 6.92 23.99
N ASP A 381 3.92 7.49 25.08
CA ASP A 381 4.66 6.75 26.13
C ASP A 381 3.96 5.42 26.35
N ASP A 382 4.56 4.29 26.03
CA ASP A 382 3.91 2.97 26.14
C ASP A 382 4.59 2.15 27.22
N PRO A 383 4.36 2.46 28.51
CA PRO A 383 5.02 1.79 29.61
C PRO A 383 4.67 0.30 29.69
N GLU A 384 3.59 -0.13 29.03
CA GLU A 384 3.17 -1.54 28.94
C GLU A 384 3.60 -2.20 27.62
N GLY A 385 4.21 -1.46 26.68
CA GLY A 385 4.74 -1.96 25.40
C GLY A 385 3.71 -2.51 24.42
N ARG A 386 2.40 -2.22 24.59
CA ARG A 386 1.29 -2.83 23.83
C ARG A 386 1.12 -2.34 22.39
N LEU A 387 1.88 -1.36 21.94
CA LEU A 387 1.82 -0.70 20.63
C LEU A 387 0.45 -0.06 20.31
N LEU A 388 -0.48 0.08 21.26
CA LEU A 388 -1.82 0.66 21.06
C LEU A 388 -1.80 2.21 21.04
N HIS A 389 -0.92 2.80 20.24
CA HIS A 389 -0.69 4.25 20.20
C HIS A 389 -1.92 5.07 19.79
N GLY A 390 -2.81 4.52 18.96
CA GLY A 390 -4.03 5.18 18.51
C GLY A 390 -5.24 5.06 19.45
N TYR A 391 -5.09 4.42 20.61
CA TYR A 391 -6.19 4.19 21.53
C TYR A 391 -6.12 5.13 22.75
N PRO A 392 -7.21 5.82 23.10
CA PRO A 392 -7.24 6.70 24.25
C PRO A 392 -7.03 5.89 25.53
N ARG A 393 -6.16 6.39 26.43
CA ARG A 393 -5.91 5.75 27.73
C ARG A 393 -6.69 6.43 28.84
N PRO A 394 -7.13 5.69 29.87
CA PRO A 394 -7.65 6.30 31.08
C PRO A 394 -6.51 6.98 31.86
N GLY A 395 -6.40 8.31 31.74
CA GLY A 395 -5.60 9.16 32.63
C GLY A 395 -6.46 9.81 33.73
N PRO A 396 -5.85 10.36 34.81
CA PRO A 396 -6.59 11.21 35.73
C PRO A 396 -7.15 12.44 34.98
N PRO A 397 -8.32 12.97 35.36
CA PRO A 397 -8.92 14.09 34.66
C PRO A 397 -7.93 15.26 34.66
N THR A 398 -7.49 15.67 33.48
CA THR A 398 -6.65 16.84 33.29
C THR A 398 -7.54 17.95 32.72
N ASP A 399 -7.45 19.15 33.30
CA ASP A 399 -8.23 20.35 32.93
C ASP A 399 -7.80 20.97 31.58
N VAL A 400 -7.22 20.19 30.68
CA VAL A 400 -6.83 20.63 29.34
C VAL A 400 -7.88 20.12 28.36
N PRO A 401 -8.50 20.98 27.54
CA PRO A 401 -9.44 20.51 26.53
C PRO A 401 -8.66 19.64 25.54
N SER A 402 -8.86 18.33 25.61
CA SER A 402 -8.47 17.45 24.53
C SER A 402 -9.21 17.93 23.29
N VAL A 403 -8.50 18.03 22.16
CA VAL A 403 -9.15 18.19 20.86
C VAL A 403 -9.97 16.93 20.64
N GLN A 404 -11.23 16.97 21.08
CA GLN A 404 -12.23 15.97 20.80
C GLN A 404 -12.46 16.00 19.30
N VAL A 405 -11.97 14.98 18.59
CA VAL A 405 -12.50 14.66 17.27
C VAL A 405 -13.98 14.32 17.49
N PRO A 406 -14.94 15.07 16.93
CA PRO A 406 -16.35 14.85 17.20
C PRO A 406 -16.83 13.56 16.52
N GLY A 407 -17.31 12.61 17.33
CA GLY A 407 -17.88 11.35 16.89
C GLY A 407 -17.67 10.31 17.99
N ARG A 408 -18.73 9.64 18.46
CA ARG A 408 -18.61 8.52 19.41
C ARG A 408 -17.50 7.59 18.91
N LEU A 409 -16.55 7.19 19.78
CA LEU A 409 -15.66 6.08 19.46
C LEU A 409 -16.54 4.91 19.03
N SER A 410 -16.47 4.55 17.74
CA SER A 410 -17.11 3.35 17.23
C SER A 410 -16.67 2.15 18.06
N TYR A 411 -17.54 1.14 18.14
CA TYR A 411 -17.19 -0.13 18.75
C TYR A 411 -15.92 -0.70 18.09
N ASP A 412 -14.87 -0.91 18.88
CA ASP A 412 -13.67 -1.61 18.42
C ASP A 412 -13.74 -3.10 18.78
N GLU A 413 -13.45 -3.97 17.81
CA GLU A 413 -13.61 -5.42 17.93
C GLU A 413 -12.52 -6.10 18.77
N ALA A 414 -11.35 -5.48 18.91
CA ALA A 414 -10.20 -6.07 19.60
C ALA A 414 -9.88 -5.39 20.93
N VAL A 415 -10.23 -4.11 21.07
CA VAL A 415 -9.86 -3.27 22.22
C VAL A 415 -11.12 -2.63 22.83
N ASP A 416 -11.19 -2.54 24.15
CA ASP A 416 -12.27 -1.85 24.84
C ASP A 416 -12.01 -0.34 25.00
N THR A 417 -12.98 0.40 25.55
CA THR A 417 -12.87 1.85 25.77
C THR A 417 -11.83 2.24 26.83
N ALA A 418 -11.28 1.28 27.57
CA ALA A 418 -10.20 1.47 28.52
C ALA A 418 -8.83 1.03 27.95
N ALA A 419 -8.73 0.83 26.64
CA ALA A 419 -7.56 0.33 25.93
C ALA A 419 -7.09 -1.07 26.40
N LYS A 420 -8.02 -1.91 26.85
CA LYS A 420 -7.74 -3.31 27.23
C LYS A 420 -8.14 -4.27 26.11
N PRO A 421 -7.37 -5.35 25.89
CA PRO A 421 -7.75 -6.40 24.95
C PRO A 421 -9.11 -7.01 25.29
N ARG A 422 -9.94 -7.23 24.27
CA ARG A 422 -11.16 -8.03 24.36
C ARG A 422 -10.83 -9.53 24.37
N PRO A 423 -11.79 -10.40 24.75
CA PRO A 423 -11.61 -11.85 24.68
C PRO A 423 -11.09 -12.30 23.31
N GLY A 424 -10.07 -13.17 23.29
CA GLY A 424 -9.41 -13.64 22.07
C GLY A 424 -8.23 -12.78 21.60
N TYR A 425 -8.10 -11.52 22.06
CA TYR A 425 -7.04 -10.61 21.58
C TYR A 425 -5.88 -10.39 22.56
N ALA A 426 -5.99 -10.81 23.82
CA ALA A 426 -4.96 -10.56 24.82
C ALA A 426 -3.60 -11.17 24.44
N GLU A 427 -3.58 -12.45 24.07
CA GLU A 427 -2.35 -13.16 23.67
C GLU A 427 -1.83 -12.66 22.32
N LEU A 428 -2.73 -12.31 21.39
CA LEU A 428 -2.38 -11.80 20.08
C LEU A 428 -1.70 -10.43 20.15
N LEU A 429 -2.28 -9.50 20.93
CA LEU A 429 -1.71 -8.18 21.16
C LEU A 429 -0.39 -8.26 21.95
N ALA A 430 -0.28 -9.20 22.90
CA ALA A 430 0.97 -9.44 23.61
C ALA A 430 2.07 -9.98 22.66
N ALA A 431 1.76 -10.95 21.79
CA ALA A 431 2.71 -11.48 20.83
C ALA A 431 3.17 -10.40 19.81
N ALA A 432 2.25 -9.55 19.35
CA ALA A 432 2.59 -8.43 18.48
C ALA A 432 3.48 -7.39 19.20
N ALA A 433 3.20 -7.13 20.48
CA ALA A 433 4.02 -6.27 21.33
C ALA A 433 5.43 -6.84 21.56
N ASP A 434 5.55 -8.15 21.82
CA ASP A 434 6.81 -8.85 22.02
C ASP A 434 7.70 -8.81 20.77
N LEU A 435 7.10 -8.89 19.57
CA LEU A 435 7.82 -8.66 18.30
C LEU A 435 8.31 -7.20 18.18
N GLY A 436 7.49 -6.25 18.63
CA GLY A 436 7.77 -4.83 18.57
C GLY A 436 7.60 -4.21 17.17
N ALA A 437 7.43 -2.90 17.12
CA ALA A 437 7.14 -2.17 15.87
C ALA A 437 8.23 -2.34 14.80
N VAL A 438 9.50 -2.44 15.20
CA VAL A 438 10.63 -2.61 14.26
C VAL A 438 10.52 -3.92 13.50
N GLU A 439 10.32 -5.04 14.21
CA GLU A 439 10.21 -6.35 13.57
C GLU A 439 8.91 -6.47 12.77
N LEU A 440 7.79 -5.93 13.28
CA LEU A 440 6.53 -5.90 12.54
C LEU A 440 6.65 -5.14 11.21
N ARG A 441 7.36 -4.00 11.17
CA ARG A 441 7.66 -3.30 9.89
C ARG A 441 8.47 -4.17 8.94
N LYS A 442 9.47 -4.88 9.46
CA LYS A 442 10.27 -5.81 8.67
C LYS A 442 9.41 -6.94 8.10
N ARG A 443 8.49 -7.52 8.90
CA ARG A 443 7.53 -8.53 8.44
C ARG A 443 6.59 -7.97 7.36
N GLN A 444 6.01 -6.79 7.59
CA GLN A 444 5.14 -6.12 6.62
C GLN A 444 5.85 -5.87 5.28
N PHE A 445 7.10 -5.38 5.30
CA PHE A 445 7.88 -5.18 4.08
C PHE A 445 8.16 -6.48 3.31
N ARG A 446 8.40 -7.59 4.04
CA ARG A 446 8.56 -8.92 3.41
C ARG A 446 7.26 -9.43 2.79
N ILE A 447 6.12 -9.25 3.47
CA ILE A 447 4.79 -9.58 2.97
C ILE A 447 4.49 -8.79 1.68
N GLU A 448 4.69 -7.48 1.69
CA GLU A 448 4.47 -6.61 0.51
C GLU A 448 5.31 -7.08 -0.69
N ARG A 449 6.56 -7.50 -0.44
CA ARG A 449 7.45 -8.02 -1.48
C ARG A 449 7.02 -9.38 -2.02
N GLU A 450 6.49 -10.26 -1.17
CA GLU A 450 5.93 -11.55 -1.60
C GLU A 450 4.66 -11.34 -2.43
N GLN A 451 3.74 -10.49 -1.96
CA GLN A 451 2.53 -10.10 -2.70
C GLN A 451 2.86 -9.55 -4.09
N SER A 452 3.91 -8.74 -4.20
CA SER A 452 4.38 -8.24 -5.49
C SER A 452 4.96 -9.31 -6.40
N THR A 453 5.59 -10.34 -5.84
CA THR A 453 6.16 -11.46 -6.61
C THR A 453 5.04 -12.36 -7.13
N ASP A 454 4.05 -12.65 -6.29
CA ASP A 454 2.90 -13.51 -6.60
C ASP A 454 1.83 -12.80 -7.44
N GLY A 455 2.00 -11.51 -7.71
CA GLY A 455 1.06 -10.71 -8.48
C GLY A 455 -0.27 -10.48 -7.74
N VAL A 456 -0.26 -10.49 -6.39
CA VAL A 456 -1.41 -10.18 -5.52
C VAL A 456 -1.72 -8.69 -5.65
N THR A 457 -2.37 -8.35 -6.76
CA THR A 457 -2.60 -6.99 -7.21
C THR A 457 -4.09 -6.78 -7.48
N PHE A 458 -4.52 -5.53 -7.38
CA PHE A 458 -5.86 -5.08 -7.69
C PHE A 458 -5.76 -3.81 -8.57
N ARG A 459 -6.76 -3.54 -9.42
CA ARG A 459 -6.83 -2.28 -10.17
C ARG A 459 -8.01 -1.44 -9.71
N VAL A 460 -7.71 -0.18 -9.39
CA VAL A 460 -8.72 0.84 -9.08
C VAL A 460 -9.32 1.36 -10.39
N SER A 461 -10.65 1.52 -10.43
CA SER A 461 -11.34 2.11 -11.59
C SER A 461 -10.78 3.50 -11.90
N GLY A 462 -10.32 3.72 -13.13
CA GLY A 462 -9.71 4.98 -13.58
C GLY A 462 -8.17 5.05 -13.44
N GLN A 463 -7.51 3.96 -13.00
CA GLN A 463 -6.05 3.86 -13.00
C GLN A 463 -5.56 2.77 -13.96
N ASP A 464 -4.53 3.09 -14.75
CA ASP A 464 -3.93 2.14 -15.70
C ASP A 464 -3.03 1.09 -15.04
N ARG A 465 -2.67 1.26 -13.76
CA ARG A 465 -1.69 0.41 -13.05
C ARG A 465 -2.32 -0.38 -11.91
N ALA A 466 -1.97 -1.65 -11.82
CA ALA A 466 -2.34 -2.51 -10.70
C ALA A 466 -1.55 -2.12 -9.44
N GLN A 467 -2.25 -1.96 -8.33
CA GLN A 467 -1.68 -1.71 -7.00
C GLN A 467 -1.67 -3.00 -6.19
N LEU A 468 -0.73 -3.13 -5.26
CA LEU A 468 -0.78 -4.21 -4.27
C LEU A 468 -2.03 -4.05 -3.39
N PHE A 469 -2.66 -5.16 -3.02
CA PHE A 469 -3.71 -5.17 -2.00
C PHE A 469 -3.06 -5.25 -0.61
N PRO A 470 -2.94 -4.14 0.15
CA PRO A 470 -2.12 -4.12 1.36
C PRO A 470 -2.69 -5.06 2.42
N LEU A 471 -1.85 -5.95 2.96
CA LEU A 471 -2.20 -6.81 4.08
C LEU A 471 -1.72 -6.19 5.39
N ASP A 472 -2.66 -5.98 6.32
CA ASP A 472 -2.33 -5.58 7.68
C ASP A 472 -1.88 -6.80 8.52
N VAL A 473 -0.93 -6.56 9.44
CA VAL A 473 -0.28 -7.59 10.25
C VAL A 473 -1.09 -8.02 11.48
N MET A 474 -2.23 -7.37 11.78
CA MET A 474 -3.11 -7.77 12.87
C MET A 474 -4.33 -8.52 12.30
N PRO A 475 -4.45 -9.85 12.53
CA PRO A 475 -5.58 -10.61 12.07
C PRO A 475 -6.86 -10.22 12.84
N ARG A 476 -8.00 -10.32 12.16
CA ARG A 476 -9.32 -10.12 12.77
C ARG A 476 -9.92 -11.45 13.18
N TYR A 477 -10.55 -11.48 14.34
CA TYR A 477 -11.11 -12.69 14.92
C TYR A 477 -12.63 -12.65 14.92
N ILE A 478 -13.27 -13.74 14.46
CA ILE A 478 -14.72 -13.95 14.51
C ILE A 478 -14.98 -15.17 15.39
N GLY A 479 -15.65 -14.95 16.52
CA GLY A 479 -15.97 -16.00 17.49
C GLY A 479 -16.95 -17.04 16.94
N ALA A 480 -16.92 -18.26 17.51
CA ALA A 480 -17.73 -19.38 17.03
C ALA A 480 -19.25 -19.10 17.08
N ASP A 481 -19.74 -18.45 18.15
CA ASP A 481 -21.16 -18.10 18.29
C ASP A 481 -21.62 -17.10 17.23
N ASP A 482 -20.80 -16.07 16.97
CA ASP A 482 -21.06 -15.09 15.92
C ASP A 482 -21.06 -15.75 14.55
N TRP A 483 -20.07 -16.60 14.28
CA TRP A 483 -19.97 -17.31 13.01
C TRP A 483 -21.13 -18.27 12.78
N THR A 484 -21.58 -19.01 13.80
CA THR A 484 -22.75 -19.90 13.69
C THR A 484 -24.04 -19.11 13.39
N ARG A 485 -24.25 -17.96 14.05
CA ARG A 485 -25.40 -17.07 13.74
C ARG A 485 -25.33 -16.53 12.31
N LEU A 486 -24.15 -16.04 11.91
CA LEU A 486 -23.90 -15.57 10.55
C LEU A 486 -24.18 -16.68 9.53
N CYS A 487 -23.70 -17.90 9.76
CA CYS A 487 -23.90 -19.01 8.84
C CYS A 487 -25.38 -19.31 8.62
N THR A 488 -26.18 -19.38 9.69
CA THR A 488 -27.62 -19.66 9.60
C THR A 488 -28.35 -18.56 8.84
N GLY A 489 -28.09 -17.29 9.18
CA GLY A 489 -28.76 -16.17 8.53
C GLY A 489 -28.34 -15.93 7.08
N LEU A 490 -27.06 -16.13 6.75
CA LEU A 490 -26.56 -16.01 5.39
C LEU A 490 -27.08 -17.12 4.48
N ARG A 491 -27.24 -18.36 5.00
CA ARG A 491 -27.91 -19.45 4.29
C ARG A 491 -29.35 -19.10 3.94
N GLN A 492 -30.12 -18.63 4.93
CA GLN A 492 -31.51 -18.19 4.73
C GLN A 492 -31.59 -17.10 3.65
N ARG A 493 -30.76 -16.05 3.78
CA ARG A 493 -30.74 -14.93 2.83
C ARG A 493 -30.41 -15.40 1.40
N ALA A 494 -29.40 -16.24 1.24
CA ALA A 494 -28.97 -16.71 -0.08
C ALA A 494 -30.02 -17.61 -0.75
N LEU A 495 -30.72 -18.45 0.02
CA LEU A 495 -31.85 -19.25 -0.47
C LEU A 495 -33.00 -18.36 -0.97
N ALA A 496 -33.37 -17.32 -0.21
CA ALA A 496 -34.43 -16.38 -0.60
C ALA A 496 -34.05 -15.58 -1.86
N LEU A 497 -32.80 -15.10 -1.96
CA LEU A 497 -32.29 -14.41 -3.14
C LEU A 497 -32.28 -15.32 -4.38
N ASN A 498 -31.90 -16.59 -4.22
CA ASN A 498 -31.97 -17.55 -5.31
C ASN A 498 -33.41 -17.82 -5.75
N ALA A 499 -34.33 -18.01 -4.80
CA ALA A 499 -35.76 -18.19 -5.09
C ALA A 499 -36.34 -16.97 -5.82
N PHE A 500 -35.97 -15.75 -5.41
CA PHE A 500 -36.31 -14.52 -6.11
C PHE A 500 -35.81 -14.54 -7.57
N LEU A 501 -34.54 -14.86 -7.80
CA LEU A 501 -33.98 -14.92 -9.15
C LEU A 501 -34.68 -15.97 -10.03
N VAL A 502 -35.05 -17.13 -9.47
CA VAL A 502 -35.82 -18.15 -10.19
C VAL A 502 -37.22 -17.64 -10.53
N ASP A 503 -37.91 -17.00 -9.58
CA ASP A 503 -39.27 -16.51 -9.77
C ASP A 503 -39.36 -15.37 -10.80
N VAL A 504 -38.49 -14.36 -10.71
CA VAL A 504 -38.55 -13.18 -11.62
C VAL A 504 -38.23 -13.53 -13.07
N TYR A 505 -37.53 -14.63 -13.31
CA TYR A 505 -37.28 -15.15 -14.67
C TYR A 505 -38.24 -16.28 -15.07
N GLY A 506 -39.10 -16.74 -14.15
CA GLY A 506 -40.15 -17.72 -14.37
C GLY A 506 -41.55 -17.09 -14.30
N GLU A 507 -42.33 -17.51 -13.29
CA GLU A 507 -43.74 -17.16 -13.14
C GLU A 507 -43.99 -15.74 -12.58
N GLN A 508 -42.98 -15.13 -11.97
CA GLN A 508 -43.04 -13.79 -11.34
C GLN A 508 -44.11 -13.67 -10.26
N ARG A 509 -44.30 -14.71 -9.46
CA ARG A 509 -45.36 -14.77 -8.44
C ARG A 509 -45.23 -13.68 -7.38
N ILE A 510 -44.01 -13.32 -6.97
CA ILE A 510 -43.78 -12.23 -6.01
C ILE A 510 -44.29 -10.87 -6.52
N ILE A 511 -44.36 -10.71 -7.84
CA ILE A 511 -44.91 -9.52 -8.51
C ILE A 511 -46.42 -9.63 -8.62
N THR A 512 -46.95 -10.78 -9.08
CA THR A 512 -48.40 -10.97 -9.22
C THR A 512 -49.13 -10.91 -7.89
N ASP A 513 -48.47 -11.36 -6.82
CA ASP A 513 -48.99 -11.33 -5.45
C ASP A 513 -48.81 -9.96 -4.78
N GLY A 514 -48.18 -8.99 -5.47
CA GLY A 514 -48.06 -7.61 -5.03
C GLY A 514 -47.05 -7.38 -3.90
N ILE A 515 -46.18 -8.33 -3.60
CA ILE A 515 -45.12 -8.19 -2.59
C ILE A 515 -44.04 -7.22 -3.07
N ILE A 516 -43.69 -7.28 -4.36
CA ILE A 516 -42.81 -6.32 -5.03
C ILE A 516 -43.56 -5.75 -6.24
N GLY A 517 -43.56 -4.43 -6.40
CA GLY A 517 -44.21 -3.79 -7.54
C GLY A 517 -43.44 -4.02 -8.86
N PRO A 518 -44.13 -4.08 -10.02
CA PRO A 518 -43.49 -4.30 -11.33
C PRO A 518 -42.44 -3.24 -11.65
N ASP A 519 -42.69 -1.98 -11.25
CA ASP A 519 -41.76 -0.86 -11.44
C ASP A 519 -40.38 -1.09 -10.79
N ALA A 520 -40.27 -1.95 -9.77
CA ALA A 520 -38.98 -2.28 -9.15
C ALA A 520 -38.11 -3.11 -10.10
N LEU A 521 -38.71 -4.02 -10.88
CA LEU A 521 -37.99 -4.80 -11.90
C LEU A 521 -37.68 -3.93 -13.13
N ASP A 522 -38.64 -3.15 -13.60
CA ASP A 522 -38.48 -2.31 -14.80
C ASP A 522 -37.36 -1.27 -14.66
N ARG A 523 -37.09 -0.82 -13.43
CA ARG A 523 -36.02 0.14 -13.12
C ARG A 523 -34.68 -0.51 -12.82
N ALA A 524 -34.63 -1.81 -12.52
CA ALA A 524 -33.40 -2.49 -12.16
C ALA A 524 -32.54 -2.72 -13.42
N PRO A 525 -31.38 -2.07 -13.57
CA PRO A 525 -30.55 -2.20 -14.78
C PRO A 525 -30.05 -3.64 -15.03
N GLY A 526 -30.01 -4.45 -13.97
CA GLY A 526 -29.62 -5.85 -14.01
C GLY A 526 -30.74 -6.81 -14.45
N TYR A 527 -31.99 -6.37 -14.57
CA TYR A 527 -33.09 -7.22 -15.03
C TYR A 527 -33.08 -7.37 -16.55
N ARG A 528 -32.49 -8.47 -17.03
CA ARG A 528 -32.27 -8.73 -18.47
C ARG A 528 -32.99 -9.99 -18.95
N GLN A 529 -33.49 -9.95 -20.20
CA GLN A 529 -34.21 -11.08 -20.81
C GLN A 529 -33.34 -12.34 -20.98
N THR A 530 -32.01 -12.18 -21.04
CA THR A 530 -31.03 -13.26 -21.00
C THR A 530 -31.19 -14.16 -19.77
N GLY A 531 -31.69 -13.63 -18.65
CA GLY A 531 -31.98 -14.43 -17.46
C GLY A 531 -33.05 -15.51 -17.67
N ARG A 532 -33.97 -15.33 -18.64
CA ARG A 532 -35.01 -16.33 -18.96
C ARG A 532 -34.50 -17.53 -19.75
N ILE A 533 -33.29 -17.44 -20.33
CA ILE A 533 -32.73 -18.44 -21.24
C ILE A 533 -32.44 -19.77 -20.53
N PRO A 534 -31.71 -19.81 -19.40
CA PRO A 534 -31.49 -21.05 -18.65
C PRO A 534 -32.69 -21.34 -17.72
N SER A 535 -33.87 -21.56 -18.29
CA SER A 535 -35.12 -21.80 -17.53
C SER A 535 -35.11 -23.09 -16.70
N TRP A 536 -34.20 -24.01 -17.01
CA TRP A 536 -34.00 -25.27 -16.28
C TRP A 536 -33.14 -25.10 -15.01
N GLN A 537 -32.43 -23.97 -14.84
CA GLN A 537 -31.56 -23.76 -13.68
C GLN A 537 -32.38 -23.37 -12.44
N ARG A 538 -32.42 -24.28 -11.46
CA ARG A 538 -33.01 -24.05 -10.13
C ARG A 538 -32.08 -23.26 -9.19
N VAL A 539 -30.78 -23.38 -9.40
CA VAL A 539 -29.77 -22.54 -8.74
C VAL A 539 -29.22 -21.56 -9.76
N ARG A 540 -29.32 -20.27 -9.44
CA ARG A 540 -28.86 -19.15 -10.29
C ARG A 540 -27.67 -18.43 -9.68
N ALA A 541 -27.75 -18.14 -8.39
CA ALA A 541 -26.67 -17.53 -7.61
C ALA A 541 -25.78 -18.61 -6.96
N HIS A 542 -25.13 -19.43 -7.79
CA HIS A 542 -24.26 -20.53 -7.35
C HIS A 542 -23.22 -20.08 -6.31
N ILE A 543 -22.66 -18.88 -6.48
CA ILE A 543 -21.73 -18.27 -5.53
C ILE A 543 -22.22 -16.84 -5.27
N SER A 544 -22.48 -16.51 -4.02
CA SER A 544 -22.86 -15.15 -3.61
C SER A 544 -21.84 -14.60 -2.61
N GLY A 545 -21.64 -13.28 -2.65
CA GLY A 545 -20.85 -12.56 -1.64
C GLY A 545 -21.76 -11.59 -0.88
N THR A 546 -21.76 -11.66 0.45
CA THR A 546 -22.53 -10.76 1.30
C THR A 546 -21.59 -9.91 2.13
N ASP A 547 -21.74 -8.58 2.02
CA ASP A 547 -20.97 -7.60 2.76
C ASP A 547 -21.68 -7.27 4.07
N LEU A 548 -20.95 -7.36 5.17
CA LEU A 548 -21.44 -7.21 6.54
C LEU A 548 -20.61 -6.17 7.28
N VAL A 549 -21.27 -5.40 8.12
CA VAL A 549 -20.64 -4.46 9.07
C VAL A 549 -21.12 -4.78 10.48
N SER A 550 -20.29 -4.49 11.49
CA SER A 550 -20.64 -4.70 12.89
C SER A 550 -20.80 -3.35 13.60
N PRO A 551 -22.03 -2.92 13.96
CA PRO A 551 -22.22 -1.67 14.71
C PRO A 551 -21.97 -1.82 16.22
N ALA A 552 -22.03 -3.04 16.74
CA ALA A 552 -21.94 -3.35 18.15
C ALA A 552 -21.49 -4.81 18.37
N PRO A 553 -20.98 -5.17 19.57
CA PRO A 553 -20.56 -6.54 19.86
C PRO A 553 -21.67 -7.56 19.55
N GLY A 554 -21.33 -8.59 18.77
CA GLY A 554 -22.24 -9.67 18.39
C GLY A 554 -23.36 -9.30 17.42
N GLN A 555 -23.41 -8.05 16.94
CA GLN A 555 -24.36 -7.60 15.93
C GLN A 555 -23.67 -7.49 14.57
N PHE A 556 -24.30 -8.06 13.54
CA PHE A 556 -23.89 -7.93 12.15
C PHE A 556 -25.09 -7.47 11.32
N VAL A 557 -24.83 -6.53 10.41
CA VAL A 557 -25.84 -5.96 9.52
C VAL A 557 -25.35 -6.12 8.09
N VAL A 558 -26.22 -6.65 7.22
CA VAL A 558 -25.93 -6.79 5.79
C VAL A 558 -25.92 -5.40 5.14
N LEU A 559 -24.83 -5.05 4.47
CA LEU A 559 -24.66 -3.80 3.74
C LEU A 559 -25.02 -3.93 2.25
N GLU A 560 -24.62 -5.04 1.63
CA GLU A 560 -24.76 -5.28 0.19
C GLU A 560 -24.66 -6.79 -0.12
N ASP A 561 -25.34 -7.23 -1.17
CA ASP A 561 -25.21 -8.58 -1.74
C ASP A 561 -24.53 -8.48 -3.11
N ASN A 562 -23.79 -9.50 -3.50
CA ASN A 562 -23.04 -9.57 -4.75
C ASN A 562 -23.35 -10.91 -5.42
N LEU A 563 -24.21 -10.89 -6.44
CA LEU A 563 -24.77 -12.10 -7.08
C LEU A 563 -24.32 -12.27 -8.54
N ARG A 564 -23.58 -11.31 -9.09
CA ARG A 564 -22.92 -11.39 -10.40
C ARG A 564 -21.60 -12.16 -10.28
N VAL A 565 -20.50 -11.43 -10.12
CA VAL A 565 -19.13 -11.97 -10.06
C VAL A 565 -18.51 -11.58 -8.71
N PRO A 566 -18.95 -12.20 -7.58
CA PRO A 566 -18.39 -11.86 -6.27
C PRO A 566 -16.90 -12.20 -6.24
N SER A 567 -16.10 -11.24 -5.76
CA SER A 567 -14.66 -11.35 -5.62
C SER A 567 -14.21 -11.09 -4.19
N GLY A 568 -13.00 -11.55 -3.85
CA GLY A 568 -12.36 -11.32 -2.56
C GLY A 568 -11.83 -12.58 -1.87
N ILE A 569 -12.38 -13.75 -2.18
CA ILE A 569 -12.09 -14.98 -1.42
C ILE A 569 -10.65 -15.46 -1.61
N ALA A 570 -10.05 -15.26 -2.79
CA ALA A 570 -8.64 -15.58 -3.02
C ALA A 570 -7.70 -14.75 -2.15
N TYR A 571 -8.03 -13.49 -1.89
CA TYR A 571 -7.28 -12.64 -0.98
C TYR A 571 -7.34 -13.19 0.45
N ALA A 572 -8.49 -13.70 0.89
CA ALA A 572 -8.58 -14.36 2.20
C ALA A 572 -7.65 -15.60 2.29
N LEU A 573 -7.55 -16.40 1.23
CA LEU A 573 -6.63 -17.55 1.16
C LEU A 573 -5.15 -17.09 1.20
N SER A 574 -4.81 -16.09 0.40
CA SER A 574 -3.47 -15.51 0.32
C SER A 574 -3.06 -14.87 1.65
N ASN A 575 -3.95 -14.12 2.29
CA ASN A 575 -3.72 -13.48 3.59
C ASN A 575 -3.38 -14.54 4.65
N ARG A 576 -4.14 -15.64 4.73
CA ARG A 576 -3.84 -16.73 5.66
C ARG A 576 -2.46 -17.33 5.44
N ALA A 577 -2.09 -17.58 4.17
CA ALA A 577 -0.79 -18.16 3.83
C ALA A 577 0.37 -17.22 4.20
N LEU A 578 0.25 -15.93 3.87
CA LEU A 578 1.24 -14.91 4.17
C LEU A 578 1.41 -14.69 5.67
N MET A 579 0.30 -14.62 6.42
CA MET A 579 0.34 -14.51 7.89
C MET A 579 1.03 -15.73 8.52
N ALA A 580 0.69 -16.95 8.10
CA ALA A 580 1.32 -18.17 8.61
C ALA A 580 2.82 -18.25 8.28
N GLN A 581 3.25 -17.73 7.13
CA GLN A 581 4.64 -17.74 6.69
C GLN A 581 5.49 -16.68 7.40
N PHE A 582 4.97 -15.46 7.52
CA PHE A 582 5.76 -14.30 7.96
C PHE A 582 5.50 -13.87 9.41
N LEU A 583 4.42 -14.32 10.04
CA LEU A 583 4.08 -14.03 11.43
C LEU A 583 3.67 -15.31 12.20
N PRO A 584 4.46 -16.41 12.15
CA PRO A 584 4.15 -17.65 12.86
C PRO A 584 4.11 -17.51 14.39
N GLU A 585 4.69 -16.44 14.93
CA GLU A 585 4.71 -16.13 16.36
C GLU A 585 3.34 -15.63 16.87
N LEU A 586 2.44 -15.19 15.99
CA LEU A 586 1.09 -14.77 16.37
C LEU A 586 0.24 -16.02 16.67
N PRO A 587 -0.29 -16.19 17.90
CA PRO A 587 -0.96 -17.41 18.30
C PRO A 587 -2.32 -17.56 17.62
N MET A 588 -2.38 -18.35 16.55
CA MET A 588 -3.65 -18.73 15.90
C MET A 588 -4.33 -19.83 16.73
N PRO A 589 -5.58 -19.63 17.19
CA PRO A 589 -6.30 -20.66 17.96
C PRO A 589 -6.46 -21.96 17.15
N GLU A 590 -6.28 -23.12 17.78
CA GLU A 590 -6.43 -24.43 17.13
C GLU A 590 -7.83 -24.68 16.56
N THR A 591 -8.85 -24.03 17.13
CA THR A 591 -10.23 -24.10 16.65
C THR A 591 -10.48 -23.24 15.40
N THR A 592 -9.48 -22.52 14.89
CA THR A 592 -9.62 -21.70 13.69
C THR A 592 -9.89 -22.58 12.48
N LEU A 593 -10.97 -22.29 11.75
CA LEU A 593 -11.35 -23.03 10.56
C LEU A 593 -10.26 -22.92 9.47
N SER A 594 -9.98 -24.05 8.84
CA SER A 594 -9.05 -24.10 7.71
C SER A 594 -9.68 -23.55 6.45
N VAL A 595 -9.01 -22.58 5.84
CA VAL A 595 -9.37 -22.02 4.53
C VAL A 595 -9.04 -22.97 3.36
N SER A 596 -8.28 -24.05 3.60
CA SER A 596 -7.86 -25.00 2.56
C SER A 596 -9.00 -25.78 1.90
N ARG A 597 -10.18 -25.81 2.53
CA ARG A 597 -11.39 -26.45 1.98
C ARG A 597 -12.09 -25.61 0.91
N VAL A 598 -11.82 -24.30 0.84
CA VAL A 598 -12.51 -23.37 -0.08
C VAL A 598 -12.38 -23.79 -1.54
N PRO A 599 -11.19 -24.15 -2.08
CA PRO A 599 -11.09 -24.52 -3.49
C PRO A 599 -11.86 -25.80 -3.85
N HIS A 600 -11.89 -26.77 -2.93
CA HIS A 600 -12.70 -28.00 -3.08
C HIS A 600 -14.20 -27.68 -3.06
N MET A 601 -14.62 -26.77 -2.19
CA MET A 601 -15.99 -26.28 -2.12
C MET A 601 -16.41 -25.56 -3.40
N LEU A 602 -15.51 -24.76 -3.99
CA LEU A 602 -15.70 -24.16 -5.31
C LEU A 602 -15.88 -25.24 -6.39
N ALA A 603 -14.95 -26.20 -6.48
CA ALA A 603 -15.02 -27.28 -7.46
C ALA A 603 -16.36 -28.04 -7.39
N ALA A 604 -16.77 -28.46 -6.19
CA ALA A 604 -18.06 -29.13 -5.97
C ALA A 604 -19.27 -28.28 -6.40
N THR A 605 -19.19 -26.95 -6.24
CA THR A 605 -20.27 -26.03 -6.65
C THR A 605 -20.36 -25.89 -8.16
N ILE A 606 -19.21 -25.82 -8.85
CA ILE A 606 -19.18 -25.73 -10.31
C ILE A 606 -19.64 -27.05 -10.93
N THR A 607 -19.22 -28.19 -10.38
CA THR A 607 -19.68 -29.50 -10.84
C THR A 607 -21.18 -29.70 -10.59
N ALA A 608 -21.72 -29.23 -9.45
CA ALA A 608 -23.16 -29.27 -9.17
C ALA A 608 -23.99 -28.36 -10.10
N ALA A 609 -23.36 -27.37 -10.74
CA ALA A 609 -24.01 -26.49 -11.71
C ALA A 609 -24.14 -27.12 -13.12
N ALA A 610 -23.77 -28.39 -13.28
CA ALA A 610 -23.77 -29.08 -14.56
C ALA A 610 -25.12 -29.00 -15.29
N PRO A 611 -25.10 -28.90 -16.63
CA PRO A 611 -26.33 -28.80 -17.41
C PRO A 611 -27.07 -30.16 -17.47
N PRO A 612 -28.38 -30.20 -17.79
CA PRO A 612 -29.17 -31.43 -17.86
C PRO A 612 -28.69 -32.44 -18.91
N GLN A 613 -28.02 -31.96 -19.96
CA GLN A 613 -27.43 -32.78 -21.02
C GLN A 613 -25.91 -32.55 -21.09
N PRO A 614 -25.14 -32.95 -20.06
CA PRO A 614 -23.70 -32.77 -20.05
C PRO A 614 -23.05 -33.71 -21.08
N HIS A 615 -21.95 -33.26 -21.67
CA HIS A 615 -21.12 -34.13 -22.51
C HIS A 615 -20.33 -35.10 -21.61
N PRO A 616 -20.23 -36.40 -21.94
CA PRO A 616 -19.50 -37.39 -21.13
C PRO A 616 -18.03 -37.04 -20.89
N ASP A 617 -17.35 -36.56 -21.93
CA ASP A 617 -15.96 -36.06 -21.86
C ASP A 617 -15.86 -34.54 -21.59
N GLY A 618 -16.96 -33.93 -21.14
CA GLY A 618 -17.00 -32.49 -20.92
C GLY A 618 -16.23 -32.06 -19.68
N ILE A 619 -15.60 -30.89 -19.74
CA ILE A 619 -14.83 -30.30 -18.65
C ILE A 619 -15.54 -29.09 -18.04
N ASP A 620 -15.17 -28.78 -16.81
CA ASP A 620 -15.50 -27.52 -16.16
C ASP A 620 -14.35 -26.52 -16.32
N ILE A 621 -14.67 -25.26 -16.62
CA ILE A 621 -13.68 -24.20 -16.89
C ILE A 621 -13.94 -22.97 -16.02
N MET A 622 -12.90 -22.15 -15.84
CA MET A 622 -13.03 -20.78 -15.38
C MET A 622 -12.79 -19.82 -16.54
N LEU A 623 -13.81 -19.06 -16.93
CA LEU A 623 -13.73 -18.13 -18.05
C LEU A 623 -13.45 -16.70 -17.54
N SER A 624 -12.34 -16.11 -17.97
CA SER A 624 -11.78 -14.84 -17.49
C SER A 624 -11.48 -13.89 -18.65
N ALA A 625 -11.47 -12.58 -18.40
CA ALA A 625 -11.05 -11.57 -19.38
C ALA A 625 -9.53 -11.60 -19.69
N GLY A 626 -8.77 -12.41 -18.94
CA GLY A 626 -7.32 -12.57 -19.11
C GLY A 626 -6.51 -11.70 -18.15
N TRP A 627 -5.20 -11.59 -18.43
CA TRP A 627 -4.23 -10.87 -17.59
C TRP A 627 -4.50 -9.36 -17.47
N THR A 628 -5.30 -8.81 -18.37
CA THR A 628 -5.76 -7.42 -18.33
C THR A 628 -6.89 -7.20 -17.32
N ASP A 629 -7.44 -8.25 -16.70
CA ASP A 629 -8.41 -8.13 -15.62
C ASP A 629 -7.75 -7.70 -14.31
N SER A 630 -8.44 -6.86 -13.55
CA SER A 630 -8.06 -6.43 -12.20
C SER A 630 -8.00 -7.58 -11.17
N ALA A 631 -8.77 -8.65 -11.39
CA ALA A 631 -8.91 -9.80 -10.51
C ALA A 631 -8.23 -11.07 -11.08
N TRP A 632 -7.34 -10.92 -12.07
CA TRP A 632 -6.63 -12.05 -12.70
C TRP A 632 -5.92 -12.97 -11.69
N PHE A 633 -5.29 -12.38 -10.66
CA PHE A 633 -4.67 -13.13 -9.57
C PHE A 633 -5.68 -14.06 -8.88
N GLU A 634 -6.85 -13.54 -8.54
CA GLU A 634 -7.90 -14.33 -7.90
C GLU A 634 -8.37 -15.47 -8.80
N HIS A 635 -8.57 -15.19 -10.10
CA HIS A 635 -9.05 -16.18 -11.06
C HIS A 635 -8.06 -17.36 -11.14
N THR A 636 -6.78 -17.05 -11.30
CA THR A 636 -5.72 -18.08 -11.42
C THR A 636 -5.52 -18.88 -10.14
N LEU A 637 -5.55 -18.23 -8.96
CA LEU A 637 -5.42 -18.93 -7.68
C LEU A 637 -6.59 -19.90 -7.44
N LEU A 638 -7.83 -19.43 -7.65
CA LEU A 638 -9.03 -20.24 -7.44
C LEU A 638 -9.13 -21.38 -8.44
N ALA A 639 -8.87 -21.13 -9.71
CA ALA A 639 -8.90 -22.17 -10.74
C ALA A 639 -7.86 -23.26 -10.46
N LYS A 640 -6.63 -22.88 -10.10
CA LYS A 640 -5.58 -23.83 -9.71
C LYS A 640 -6.01 -24.68 -8.52
N GLY A 641 -6.57 -24.05 -7.48
CA GLY A 641 -7.02 -24.77 -6.29
C GLY A 641 -8.24 -25.67 -6.54
N ALA A 642 -9.17 -25.26 -7.41
CA ALA A 642 -10.38 -26.01 -7.74
C ALA A 642 -10.19 -27.02 -8.88
N GLY A 643 -8.99 -27.09 -9.48
CA GLY A 643 -8.72 -27.95 -10.64
C GLY A 643 -9.43 -27.51 -11.93
N LEU A 644 -9.86 -26.25 -12.00
CA LEU A 644 -10.49 -25.68 -13.19
C LEU A 644 -9.44 -25.18 -14.17
N ARG A 645 -9.72 -25.32 -15.46
CA ARG A 645 -8.89 -24.71 -16.48
C ARG A 645 -9.25 -23.23 -16.62
N VAL A 646 -8.28 -22.34 -16.44
CA VAL A 646 -8.46 -20.91 -16.78
C VAL A 646 -8.47 -20.78 -18.30
N THR A 647 -9.53 -20.17 -18.82
CA THR A 647 -9.74 -19.90 -20.24
C THR A 647 -10.12 -18.45 -20.45
N THR A 648 -9.87 -17.94 -21.64
CA THR A 648 -10.36 -16.66 -22.15
C THR A 648 -11.37 -16.90 -23.27
N PRO A 649 -12.11 -15.88 -23.72
CA PRO A 649 -12.99 -16.04 -24.89
C PRO A 649 -12.27 -16.57 -26.13
N GLU A 650 -11.00 -16.20 -26.34
CA GLU A 650 -10.16 -16.66 -27.45
C GLU A 650 -9.79 -18.16 -27.37
N ASP A 651 -10.00 -18.79 -26.21
CA ASP A 651 -9.77 -20.22 -26.01
C ASP A 651 -11.02 -21.07 -26.24
N ILE A 652 -12.18 -20.45 -26.53
CA ILE A 652 -13.44 -21.18 -26.69
C ILE A 652 -14.12 -20.86 -28.03
N SER A 653 -14.84 -21.83 -28.59
CA SER A 653 -15.78 -21.59 -29.69
C SER A 653 -17.07 -22.36 -29.46
N VAL A 654 -18.07 -22.15 -30.33
CA VAL A 654 -19.32 -22.92 -30.28
C VAL A 654 -19.46 -23.77 -31.54
N ASP A 655 -19.50 -25.08 -31.37
CA ASP A 655 -19.76 -26.04 -32.44
C ASP A 655 -21.28 -26.25 -32.59
N THR A 656 -21.85 -25.87 -33.73
CA THR A 656 -23.29 -26.02 -34.03
C THR A 656 -23.58 -27.25 -34.89
N GLY A 657 -22.82 -28.34 -34.69
CA GLY A 657 -22.97 -29.59 -35.43
C GLY A 657 -24.34 -30.27 -35.29
N ALA A 658 -24.49 -31.45 -35.90
CA ALA A 658 -25.76 -32.19 -35.97
C ALA A 658 -26.35 -32.54 -34.58
N ASP A 659 -25.48 -32.74 -33.59
CA ASP A 659 -25.88 -32.98 -32.20
C ASP A 659 -26.27 -31.71 -31.46
N GLY A 660 -26.29 -30.55 -32.14
CA GLY A 660 -26.61 -29.18 -31.72
C GLY A 660 -25.49 -28.44 -30.94
N PRO A 661 -25.73 -27.19 -30.49
CA PRO A 661 -24.68 -26.28 -30.04
C PRO A 661 -23.93 -26.78 -28.81
N ARG A 662 -22.60 -26.80 -28.89
CA ARG A 662 -21.68 -27.16 -27.81
C ARG A 662 -20.56 -26.14 -27.69
N VAL A 663 -20.32 -25.66 -26.48
CA VAL A 663 -19.14 -24.84 -26.19
C VAL A 663 -17.91 -25.75 -26.14
N ILE A 664 -16.88 -25.41 -26.91
CA ILE A 664 -15.64 -26.18 -27.04
C ILE A 664 -14.49 -25.32 -26.56
N CYS A 665 -13.69 -25.83 -25.63
CA CYS A 665 -12.40 -25.27 -25.26
C CYS A 665 -11.29 -25.84 -26.13
N HIS A 666 -10.47 -24.97 -26.71
CA HIS A 666 -9.32 -25.29 -27.54
C HIS A 666 -8.04 -25.21 -26.71
N HIS A 667 -7.24 -26.28 -26.73
CA HIS A 667 -5.94 -26.29 -26.07
C HIS A 667 -4.93 -27.08 -26.88
N GLY A 668 -4.00 -26.35 -27.53
CA GLY A 668 -3.12 -26.93 -28.53
C GLY A 668 -3.96 -27.54 -29.65
N THR A 669 -3.80 -28.84 -29.90
CA THR A 669 -4.60 -29.57 -30.91
C THR A 669 -5.87 -30.22 -30.32
N ARG A 670 -6.09 -30.13 -29.00
CA ARG A 670 -7.24 -30.77 -28.34
C ARG A 670 -8.45 -29.85 -28.38
N ARG A 671 -9.60 -30.44 -28.69
CA ARG A 671 -10.94 -29.83 -28.59
C ARG A 671 -11.69 -30.54 -27.46
N LEU A 672 -12.02 -29.82 -26.41
CA LEU A 672 -12.65 -30.36 -25.21
C LEU A 672 -14.04 -29.73 -25.05
N PRO A 673 -15.13 -30.52 -25.03
CA PRO A 673 -16.45 -29.99 -24.71
C PRO A 673 -16.47 -29.38 -23.32
N VAL A 674 -17.23 -28.30 -23.15
CA VAL A 674 -17.38 -27.61 -21.87
C VAL A 674 -18.79 -27.85 -21.36
N ASN A 675 -18.89 -28.39 -20.14
CA ASN A 675 -20.17 -28.58 -19.46
C ASN A 675 -20.56 -27.32 -18.69
N THR A 676 -19.65 -26.83 -17.84
CA THR A 676 -19.89 -25.66 -17.00
C THR A 676 -18.76 -24.65 -17.12
N ALA A 677 -19.12 -23.36 -17.25
CA ALA A 677 -18.17 -22.27 -17.09
C ALA A 677 -18.47 -21.49 -15.80
N TYR A 678 -17.49 -21.43 -14.90
CA TYR A 678 -17.45 -20.40 -13.87
C TYR A 678 -16.97 -19.10 -14.52
N VAL A 679 -17.91 -18.20 -14.81
CA VAL A 679 -17.61 -16.95 -15.53
C VAL A 679 -17.20 -15.87 -14.54
N ARG A 680 -16.07 -15.25 -14.84
CA ARG A 680 -15.43 -14.17 -14.07
C ARG A 680 -15.39 -12.86 -14.82
N MET A 681 -16.40 -12.61 -15.65
CA MET A 681 -16.55 -11.44 -16.51
C MET A 681 -17.98 -10.91 -16.43
N ASP A 682 -18.18 -9.61 -16.62
CA ASP A 682 -19.52 -9.04 -16.74
C ASP A 682 -20.27 -9.61 -17.96
N GLU A 683 -21.58 -9.73 -17.83
CA GLU A 683 -22.45 -10.33 -18.85
C GLU A 683 -22.31 -9.65 -20.22
N ASP A 684 -22.21 -8.31 -20.27
CA ASP A 684 -22.03 -7.57 -21.52
C ASP A 684 -20.69 -7.89 -22.19
N MET A 685 -19.63 -8.02 -21.39
CA MET A 685 -18.31 -8.36 -21.89
C MET A 685 -18.30 -9.79 -22.43
N LEU A 686 -18.88 -10.74 -21.70
CA LEU A 686 -19.00 -12.13 -22.15
C LEU A 686 -19.76 -12.22 -23.48
N LEU A 687 -20.96 -11.64 -23.54
CA LEU A 687 -21.85 -11.77 -24.69
C LEU A 687 -21.44 -10.91 -25.89
N SER A 688 -20.49 -9.99 -25.72
CA SER A 688 -19.88 -9.24 -26.84
C SER A 688 -18.55 -9.85 -27.31
N SER A 689 -18.03 -10.86 -26.60
CA SER A 689 -16.75 -11.49 -26.94
C SER A 689 -16.83 -12.36 -28.20
N ARG A 690 -15.69 -12.49 -28.88
CA ARG A 690 -15.48 -13.39 -30.02
C ARG A 690 -14.65 -14.60 -29.59
N GLY A 691 -14.90 -15.73 -30.22
CA GLY A 691 -14.30 -17.01 -29.90
C GLY A 691 -12.93 -17.22 -30.55
N HIS A 692 -12.40 -18.44 -30.36
CA HIS A 692 -11.16 -18.94 -30.96
C HIS A 692 -11.11 -18.83 -32.49
N ASP A 693 -12.26 -18.97 -33.14
CA ASP A 693 -12.46 -18.87 -34.58
C ASP A 693 -12.80 -17.45 -35.04
N ASP A 694 -12.66 -16.46 -34.15
CA ASP A 694 -13.09 -15.08 -34.35
C ASP A 694 -14.61 -14.98 -34.61
N GLU A 695 -15.44 -15.98 -34.31
CA GLU A 695 -16.89 -15.88 -34.44
C GLU A 695 -17.53 -15.32 -33.16
N PRO A 696 -18.63 -14.53 -33.24
CA PRO A 696 -19.34 -14.06 -32.05
C PRO A 696 -19.87 -15.22 -31.21
N LEU A 697 -19.50 -15.27 -29.92
CA LEU A 697 -19.89 -16.37 -29.03
C LEU A 697 -21.38 -16.34 -28.66
N ARG A 698 -22.00 -15.14 -28.69
CA ARG A 698 -23.33 -14.85 -28.15
C ARG A 698 -24.40 -15.85 -28.57
N ALA A 699 -24.64 -15.99 -29.87
CA ALA A 699 -25.79 -16.77 -30.36
C ALA A 699 -25.65 -18.25 -29.97
N GLY A 700 -24.50 -18.85 -30.29
CA GLY A 700 -24.25 -20.25 -29.99
C GLY A 700 -24.23 -20.57 -28.48
N MET A 701 -23.66 -19.68 -27.65
CA MET A 701 -23.67 -19.88 -26.20
C MET A 701 -25.08 -19.81 -25.62
N LEU A 702 -25.89 -18.83 -26.05
CA LEU A 702 -27.27 -18.70 -25.59
C LEU A 702 -28.13 -19.90 -26.04
N ASP A 703 -27.93 -20.42 -27.25
CA ASP A 703 -28.62 -21.63 -27.72
C ASP A 703 -28.19 -22.88 -26.93
N ALA A 704 -26.89 -23.03 -26.64
CA ALA A 704 -26.39 -24.13 -25.80
C ALA A 704 -26.96 -24.07 -24.37
N LEU A 705 -27.09 -22.87 -23.80
CA LEU A 705 -27.74 -22.65 -22.50
C LEU A 705 -29.23 -23.02 -22.54
N ALA A 706 -29.97 -22.54 -23.54
CA ALA A 706 -31.39 -22.80 -23.70
C ALA A 706 -31.70 -24.31 -23.81
N GLN A 707 -30.83 -25.06 -24.49
CA GLN A 707 -30.97 -26.50 -24.69
C GLN A 707 -30.48 -27.33 -23.50
N GLY A 708 -29.97 -26.71 -22.43
CA GLY A 708 -29.46 -27.42 -21.26
C GLY A 708 -28.22 -28.25 -21.59
N ARG A 709 -27.32 -27.69 -22.40
CA ARG A 709 -26.10 -28.36 -22.92
C ARG A 709 -24.80 -27.71 -22.48
N PHE A 710 -24.92 -26.54 -21.88
CA PHE A 710 -23.86 -25.74 -21.30
C PHE A 710 -24.46 -24.98 -20.12
N ALA A 711 -23.68 -24.78 -19.07
CA ALA A 711 -24.08 -24.06 -17.87
C ALA A 711 -23.12 -22.90 -17.58
N ILE A 712 -23.66 -21.81 -17.06
CA ILE A 712 -22.88 -20.69 -16.52
C ILE A 712 -23.16 -20.59 -15.02
N ALA A 713 -22.09 -20.56 -14.24
CA ALA A 713 -22.10 -20.16 -12.84
C ALA A 713 -21.39 -18.80 -12.72
N ASN A 714 -21.96 -17.75 -12.14
CA ASN A 714 -23.38 -17.56 -11.84
C ASN A 714 -24.22 -17.33 -13.12
N SER A 715 -25.50 -17.68 -13.08
CA SER A 715 -26.39 -17.57 -14.23
C SER A 715 -26.55 -16.14 -14.75
N LEU A 716 -26.88 -16.00 -16.03
CA LEU A 716 -27.17 -14.71 -16.66
C LEU A 716 -28.36 -14.01 -15.98
N GLY A 717 -28.35 -12.67 -15.99
CA GLY A 717 -29.43 -11.87 -15.40
C GLY A 717 -29.41 -11.76 -13.87
N ASN A 718 -28.42 -12.32 -13.16
CA ASN A 718 -28.36 -12.22 -11.70
C ASN A 718 -28.24 -10.78 -11.17
N GLY A 719 -27.90 -9.82 -12.03
CA GLY A 719 -27.74 -8.42 -11.64
C GLY A 719 -29.01 -7.75 -11.10
N VAL A 720 -30.19 -8.33 -11.29
CA VAL A 720 -31.43 -7.86 -10.63
C VAL A 720 -31.45 -8.20 -9.14
N GLY A 721 -30.82 -9.31 -8.73
CA GLY A 721 -30.85 -9.76 -7.34
C GLY A 721 -29.90 -9.01 -6.41
N ASP A 722 -28.86 -8.37 -6.95
CA ASP A 722 -27.94 -7.48 -6.22
C ASP A 722 -28.16 -5.98 -6.52
N ASP A 723 -29.30 -5.63 -7.13
CA ASP A 723 -29.65 -4.23 -7.36
C ASP A 723 -29.94 -3.50 -6.04
N LYS A 724 -29.46 -2.25 -5.92
CA LYS A 724 -29.55 -1.47 -4.67
C LYS A 724 -30.99 -1.13 -4.26
N ALA A 725 -31.92 -1.04 -5.21
CA ALA A 725 -33.34 -0.86 -4.90
C ALA A 725 -33.96 -2.20 -4.48
N ILE A 726 -33.64 -3.28 -5.20
CA ILE A 726 -34.10 -4.64 -4.89
C ILE A 726 -33.65 -5.11 -3.50
N TYR A 727 -32.45 -4.71 -3.06
CA TYR A 727 -31.93 -4.93 -1.72
C TYR A 727 -32.93 -4.56 -0.60
N SER A 728 -33.72 -3.49 -0.77
CA SER A 728 -34.73 -3.06 0.22
C SER A 728 -35.85 -4.08 0.44
N HIS A 729 -36.06 -5.00 -0.51
CA HIS A 729 -37.12 -6.00 -0.50
C HIS A 729 -36.70 -7.38 0.00
N VAL A 730 -35.41 -7.63 0.24
CA VAL A 730 -34.93 -8.97 0.67
C VAL A 730 -35.61 -9.49 1.95
N PRO A 731 -35.91 -8.67 2.98
CA PRO A 731 -36.69 -9.12 4.13
C PRO A 731 -38.09 -9.63 3.76
N ALA A 732 -38.73 -9.03 2.74
CA ALA A 732 -40.02 -9.49 2.22
C ALA A 732 -39.86 -10.78 1.40
N MET A 733 -38.76 -10.93 0.66
CA MET A 733 -38.43 -12.16 -0.06
C MET A 733 -38.27 -13.35 0.89
N ILE A 734 -37.57 -13.18 2.02
CA ILE A 734 -37.39 -14.23 3.03
C ILE A 734 -38.77 -14.69 3.56
N ARG A 735 -39.62 -13.76 3.97
CA ARG A 735 -40.98 -14.07 4.44
C ARG A 735 -41.83 -14.76 3.37
N TYR A 736 -41.74 -14.29 2.14
CA TYR A 736 -42.57 -14.79 1.04
C TYR A 736 -42.14 -16.19 0.56
N TYR A 737 -40.84 -16.39 0.30
CA TYR A 737 -40.35 -17.66 -0.26
C TYR A 737 -40.10 -18.73 0.78
N LEU A 738 -39.65 -18.35 1.98
CA LEU A 738 -39.27 -19.31 3.02
C LEU A 738 -40.32 -19.42 4.14
N GLY A 739 -41.24 -18.45 4.25
CA GLY A 739 -42.20 -18.42 5.36
C GLY A 739 -41.55 -18.12 6.71
N GLU A 740 -40.36 -17.52 6.71
CA GLU A 740 -39.52 -17.27 7.89
C GLU A 740 -39.35 -15.78 8.14
N GLU A 741 -39.02 -15.39 9.37
CA GLU A 741 -38.55 -14.03 9.66
C GLU A 741 -37.04 -13.92 9.33
N PRO A 742 -36.58 -12.76 8.80
CA PRO A 742 -35.17 -12.52 8.55
C PRO A 742 -34.33 -12.66 9.83
N LEU A 743 -33.27 -13.47 9.75
CA LEU A 743 -32.36 -13.70 10.88
C LEU A 743 -31.21 -12.70 10.97
N LEU A 744 -30.90 -12.02 9.87
CA LEU A 744 -29.90 -10.96 9.81
C LEU A 744 -30.57 -9.62 9.53
N ASP A 745 -30.19 -8.63 10.32
CA ASP A 745 -30.53 -7.25 10.04
C ASP A 745 -29.85 -6.81 8.73
N GLN A 746 -30.47 -5.84 8.07
CA GLN A 746 -29.90 -5.16 6.92
C GLN A 746 -30.06 -3.66 7.09
N VAL A 747 -29.17 -2.88 6.47
CA VAL A 747 -29.22 -1.43 6.54
C VAL A 747 -30.56 -0.94 6.01
N ARG A 748 -31.20 -0.04 6.75
CA ARG A 748 -32.45 0.58 6.32
C ARG A 748 -32.19 1.39 5.05
N THR A 749 -32.92 1.05 3.99
CA THR A 749 -32.79 1.66 2.67
C THR A 749 -34.11 2.30 2.25
N TRP A 750 -34.04 3.54 1.79
CA TRP A 750 -35.15 4.28 1.18
C TRP A 750 -34.99 4.34 -0.33
N LEU A 751 -36.08 4.09 -1.03
CA LEU A 751 -36.20 4.25 -2.48
C LEU A 751 -36.54 5.71 -2.79
N CYS A 752 -35.58 6.48 -3.30
CA CYS A 752 -35.81 7.89 -3.62
C CYS A 752 -36.84 8.08 -4.75
N ALA A 753 -37.12 7.01 -5.50
CA ALA A 753 -38.15 7.01 -6.52
C ALA A 753 -39.58 7.04 -5.96
N ASP A 754 -39.79 6.60 -4.73
CA ASP A 754 -41.05 6.80 -4.01
C ASP A 754 -41.09 8.21 -3.42
N ARG A 755 -42.17 8.95 -3.70
CA ARG A 755 -42.26 10.36 -3.31
C ARG A 755 -42.17 10.56 -1.79
N HIS A 756 -42.84 9.72 -1.00
CA HIS A 756 -42.86 9.87 0.46
C HIS A 756 -41.49 9.58 1.06
N GLN A 757 -40.83 8.53 0.57
CA GLN A 757 -39.47 8.19 0.98
C GLN A 757 -38.46 9.26 0.54
N ARG A 758 -38.56 9.78 -0.69
CA ARG A 758 -37.73 10.90 -1.17
C ARG A 758 -37.86 12.14 -0.31
N ASP A 759 -39.08 12.53 0.04
CA ASP A 759 -39.32 13.72 0.84
C ASP A 759 -38.70 13.55 2.25
N HIS A 760 -38.71 12.33 2.80
CA HIS A 760 -37.95 11.99 4.01
C HIS A 760 -36.42 12.11 3.80
N VAL A 761 -35.89 11.56 2.70
CA VAL A 761 -34.44 11.65 2.38
C VAL A 761 -34.01 13.10 2.23
N LEU A 762 -34.76 13.93 1.52
CA LEU A 762 -34.46 15.34 1.31
C LEU A 762 -34.44 16.14 2.63
N ALA A 763 -35.32 15.79 3.57
CA ALA A 763 -35.41 16.41 4.88
C ALA A 763 -34.25 16.02 5.81
N ASN A 764 -33.66 14.83 5.62
CA ASN A 764 -32.62 14.27 6.49
C ASN A 764 -31.30 14.01 5.74
N LEU A 765 -31.04 14.73 4.63
CA LEU A 765 -29.94 14.44 3.72
C LEU A 765 -28.55 14.49 4.40
N ALA A 766 -28.40 15.34 5.42
CA ALA A 766 -27.17 15.47 6.21
C ALA A 766 -26.91 14.27 7.14
N ASP A 767 -27.91 13.41 7.38
CA ASP A 767 -27.81 12.27 8.30
C ASP A 767 -27.82 10.91 7.56
N LEU A 768 -27.84 10.93 6.22
CA LEU A 768 -28.01 9.75 5.39
C LEU A 768 -26.85 9.54 4.42
N VAL A 769 -26.67 8.30 3.96
CA VAL A 769 -25.77 7.97 2.84
C VAL A 769 -26.60 7.83 1.57
N VAL A 770 -26.38 8.69 0.57
CA VAL A 770 -27.07 8.59 -0.72
C VAL A 770 -26.16 7.95 -1.75
N LYS A 771 -26.66 6.90 -2.42
CA LYS A 771 -25.92 6.10 -3.39
C LYS A 771 -26.66 6.06 -4.73
N PRO A 772 -25.95 6.21 -5.87
CA PRO A 772 -26.52 5.93 -7.18
C PRO A 772 -26.75 4.42 -7.36
N ILE A 773 -27.87 4.05 -7.98
CA ILE A 773 -28.24 2.65 -8.24
C ILE A 773 -27.24 2.01 -9.21
N ASP A 774 -26.88 2.72 -10.29
CA ASP A 774 -25.97 2.29 -11.35
C ASP A 774 -24.47 2.51 -11.04
N GLY A 775 -24.13 3.13 -9.91
CA GLY A 775 -22.74 3.38 -9.54
C GLY A 775 -21.99 2.13 -9.10
N LEU A 776 -20.85 1.87 -9.74
CA LEU A 776 -19.84 0.88 -9.32
C LEU A 776 -18.78 1.54 -8.42
N GLY A 777 -18.24 0.78 -7.47
CA GLY A 777 -16.98 1.13 -6.80
C GLY A 777 -17.00 2.37 -5.89
N GLY A 778 -18.17 2.83 -5.42
CA GLY A 778 -18.29 3.97 -4.52
C GLY A 778 -18.24 5.35 -5.18
N SER A 779 -18.29 5.41 -6.52
CA SER A 779 -18.41 6.66 -7.27
C SER A 779 -19.81 7.26 -7.09
N GLY A 780 -19.88 8.57 -6.90
CA GLY A 780 -21.15 9.30 -6.74
C GLY A 780 -21.86 9.13 -5.39
N ILE A 781 -21.22 8.52 -4.39
CA ILE A 781 -21.79 8.42 -3.02
C ILE A 781 -21.66 9.76 -2.31
N THR A 782 -22.72 10.17 -1.61
CA THR A 782 -22.72 11.30 -0.68
C THR A 782 -22.93 10.76 0.74
N ILE A 783 -21.96 10.99 1.63
CA ILE A 783 -22.06 10.65 3.06
C ILE A 783 -22.47 11.92 3.79
N GLY A 784 -23.74 12.04 4.16
CA GLY A 784 -24.32 13.25 4.74
C GLY A 784 -23.46 13.90 5.82
N PRO A 785 -23.04 13.17 6.86
CA PRO A 785 -22.28 13.73 7.97
C PRO A 785 -20.87 14.24 7.62
N GLU A 786 -20.31 13.79 6.50
CA GLU A 786 -18.99 14.19 6.01
C GLU A 786 -19.07 15.20 4.85
N ALA A 787 -20.26 15.40 4.28
CA ALA A 787 -20.46 16.21 3.09
C ALA A 787 -20.51 17.70 3.42
N THR A 788 -19.91 18.51 2.56
CA THR A 788 -20.04 19.97 2.59
C THR A 788 -21.44 20.43 2.19
N ASP A 789 -21.81 21.64 2.60
CA ASP A 789 -23.11 22.25 2.23
C ASP A 789 -23.33 22.28 0.70
N ASP A 790 -22.27 22.56 -0.07
CA ASP A 790 -22.31 22.55 -1.54
C ASP A 790 -22.54 21.16 -2.12
N GLU A 791 -21.94 20.12 -1.53
CA GLU A 791 -22.16 18.73 -1.95
C GLU A 791 -23.59 18.27 -1.64
N LEU A 792 -24.11 18.63 -0.47
CA LEU A 792 -25.50 18.36 -0.09
C LEU A 792 -26.48 19.10 -1.01
N ALA A 793 -26.20 20.35 -1.37
CA ALA A 793 -27.03 21.13 -2.29
C ALA A 793 -27.09 20.51 -3.69
N ARG A 794 -25.94 20.09 -4.25
CA ARG A 794 -25.89 19.36 -5.54
C ARG A 794 -26.66 18.05 -5.47
N ARG A 795 -26.46 17.27 -4.40
CA ARG A 795 -27.17 15.99 -4.23
C ARG A 795 -28.68 16.19 -4.11
N ARG A 796 -29.13 17.27 -3.48
CA ARG A 796 -30.54 17.64 -3.41
C ARG A 796 -31.14 17.92 -4.78
N GLU A 797 -30.42 18.64 -5.65
CA GLU A 797 -30.85 18.90 -7.04
C GLU A 797 -30.97 17.59 -7.84
N ASP A 798 -29.99 16.70 -7.73
CA ASP A 798 -30.02 15.38 -8.36
C ASP A 798 -31.25 14.56 -7.95
N LEU A 799 -31.57 14.55 -6.64
CA LEU A 799 -32.72 13.82 -6.09
C LEU A 799 -34.07 14.40 -6.51
N LEU A 800 -34.15 15.71 -6.77
CA LEU A 800 -35.36 16.35 -7.28
C LEU A 800 -35.54 16.13 -8.79
N GLY A 801 -34.43 16.09 -9.54
CA GLY A 801 -34.43 15.94 -10.99
C GLY A 801 -34.58 14.50 -11.48
N ARG A 802 -33.85 13.56 -10.87
CA ARG A 802 -33.83 12.13 -11.24
C ARG A 802 -33.82 11.20 -10.02
N PRO A 803 -34.85 11.27 -9.15
CA PRO A 803 -34.94 10.48 -7.92
C PRO A 803 -34.79 8.98 -8.14
N GLU A 804 -35.25 8.47 -9.28
CA GLU A 804 -35.23 7.05 -9.65
C GLU A 804 -33.83 6.46 -9.81
N ARG A 805 -32.78 7.29 -9.89
CA ARG A 805 -31.39 6.84 -10.00
C ARG A 805 -30.72 6.64 -8.65
N TYR A 806 -31.41 6.92 -7.54
CA TYR A 806 -30.81 6.96 -6.21
C TYR A 806 -31.57 6.13 -5.18
N ILE A 807 -30.80 5.62 -4.23
CA ILE A 807 -31.28 5.13 -2.94
C ILE A 807 -30.58 5.89 -1.83
N ALA A 808 -31.22 5.95 -0.66
CA ALA A 808 -30.59 6.46 0.55
C ALA A 808 -30.55 5.36 1.61
N GLN A 809 -29.51 5.37 2.43
CA GLN A 809 -29.30 4.41 3.52
C GLN A 809 -29.01 5.14 4.81
N GLU A 810 -29.39 4.52 5.92
CA GLU A 810 -29.01 4.97 7.24
C GLU A 810 -27.49 4.90 7.39
N VAL A 811 -26.90 5.89 8.08
CA VAL A 811 -25.48 5.85 8.41
C VAL A 811 -25.27 4.78 9.47
N VAL A 812 -24.60 3.70 9.11
CA VAL A 812 -24.22 2.65 10.06
C VAL A 812 -22.87 3.00 10.66
N SER A 813 -22.75 2.95 11.98
CA SER A 813 -21.44 3.00 12.64
C SER A 813 -20.68 1.72 12.30
N LEU A 814 -19.61 1.81 11.51
CA LEU A 814 -18.72 0.68 11.28
C LEU A 814 -17.87 0.46 12.53
N SER A 815 -17.71 -0.82 12.93
CA SER A 815 -16.72 -1.19 13.93
C SER A 815 -15.32 -0.80 13.48
N THR A 816 -14.43 -0.62 14.43
CA THR A 816 -13.00 -0.46 14.19
C THR A 816 -12.23 -1.69 14.61
N HIS A 817 -11.01 -1.79 14.08
CA HIS A 817 -10.07 -2.83 14.44
C HIS A 817 -8.63 -2.26 14.44
N PRO A 818 -7.75 -2.72 15.35
CA PRO A 818 -6.34 -2.37 15.37
C PRO A 818 -5.70 -2.63 14.01
N THR A 819 -5.06 -1.60 13.48
CA THR A 819 -4.38 -1.60 12.18
C THR A 819 -3.03 -0.94 12.35
N PHE A 820 -1.98 -1.61 11.87
CA PHE A 820 -0.60 -1.22 12.07
C PHE A 820 -0.20 -0.14 11.07
N ASP A 821 0.10 1.05 11.58
CA ASP A 821 0.57 2.17 10.75
C ASP A 821 2.08 2.11 10.49
N GLY A 822 2.77 1.11 11.06
CA GLY A 822 4.22 0.91 11.05
C GLY A 822 4.92 1.36 12.33
N ASN A 823 4.25 2.07 13.23
CA ASN A 823 4.75 2.49 14.52
C ASN A 823 3.94 1.86 15.65
N GLY A 824 2.63 1.74 15.47
CA GLY A 824 1.74 1.00 16.36
C GLY A 824 0.36 0.83 15.73
N PHE A 825 -0.58 0.42 16.57
CA PHE A 825 -1.94 0.11 16.16
C PHE A 825 -2.89 1.29 16.39
N TYR A 826 -3.69 1.56 15.36
CA TYR A 826 -4.72 2.58 15.35
C TYR A 826 -6.07 1.97 14.97
N ALA A 827 -7.15 2.57 15.44
CA ALA A 827 -8.51 2.16 15.12
C ALA A 827 -8.84 2.53 13.67
N HIS A 828 -9.06 1.53 12.81
CA HIS A 828 -9.53 1.72 11.43
C HIS A 828 -10.84 0.97 11.23
N HIS A 829 -11.75 1.55 10.46
CA HIS A 829 -13.02 0.89 10.14
C HIS A 829 -12.81 -0.37 9.31
N VAL A 830 -13.55 -1.42 9.62
CA VAL A 830 -13.49 -2.70 8.93
C VAL A 830 -14.88 -3.17 8.49
N ASP A 831 -14.91 -3.97 7.44
CA ASP A 831 -16.09 -4.75 7.06
C ASP A 831 -15.74 -6.22 6.85
N LEU A 832 -16.75 -7.05 6.58
CA LEU A 832 -16.60 -8.48 6.34
C LEU A 832 -17.36 -8.90 5.10
N ARG A 833 -16.69 -9.50 4.12
CA ARG A 833 -17.34 -10.17 2.98
C ARG A 833 -17.32 -11.68 3.19
N VAL A 834 -18.49 -12.28 3.29
CA VAL A 834 -18.68 -13.73 3.42
C VAL A 834 -19.20 -14.32 2.12
N PHE A 835 -18.75 -15.52 1.77
CA PHE A 835 -19.11 -16.20 0.52
C PHE A 835 -20.01 -17.41 0.79
N ILE A 836 -21.09 -17.53 0.02
CA ILE A 836 -22.07 -18.59 0.16
C ILE A 836 -22.20 -19.32 -1.18
N HIS A 837 -22.09 -20.64 -1.15
CA HIS A 837 -22.20 -21.52 -2.29
C HIS A 837 -23.55 -22.24 -2.26
N LEU A 838 -24.34 -22.10 -3.31
CA LEU A 838 -25.59 -22.82 -3.51
C LEU A 838 -25.41 -23.98 -4.48
N ARG A 839 -26.05 -25.10 -4.17
CA ARG A 839 -26.03 -26.32 -4.98
C ARG A 839 -27.42 -26.90 -5.06
N ASP A 840 -27.67 -27.65 -6.13
CA ASP A 840 -28.85 -28.52 -6.26
C ASP A 840 -28.37 -29.95 -5.96
N ASP A 841 -28.56 -30.39 -4.71
CA ASP A 841 -28.16 -31.72 -4.24
C ASP A 841 -29.43 -32.58 -4.14
N ASP A 842 -29.62 -33.51 -5.10
CA ASP A 842 -30.76 -34.46 -5.13
C ASP A 842 -32.14 -33.79 -4.94
N ASP A 843 -32.45 -32.81 -5.80
CA ASP A 843 -33.67 -32.01 -5.80
C ASP A 843 -33.84 -31.04 -4.61
N GLN A 844 -32.85 -30.93 -3.73
CA GLN A 844 -32.83 -29.95 -2.65
C GLN A 844 -31.78 -28.86 -2.89
N ILE A 845 -32.22 -27.61 -2.83
CA ILE A 845 -31.29 -26.48 -2.90
C ILE A 845 -30.64 -26.30 -1.53
N THR A 846 -29.34 -26.53 -1.46
CA THR A 846 -28.55 -26.40 -0.24
C THR A 846 -27.68 -25.14 -0.29
N ALA A 847 -27.41 -24.55 0.88
CA ALA A 847 -26.57 -23.36 1.02
C ALA A 847 -25.40 -23.62 1.97
N HIS A 848 -24.18 -23.43 1.49
CA HIS A 848 -22.95 -23.71 2.20
C HIS A 848 -22.13 -22.43 2.35
N VAL A 849 -21.84 -22.03 3.59
CA VAL A 849 -21.02 -20.84 3.84
C VAL A 849 -19.54 -21.23 3.84
N ALA A 850 -18.71 -20.51 3.09
CA ALA A 850 -17.30 -20.78 2.99
C ALA A 850 -16.61 -20.58 4.36
N PRO A 851 -15.69 -21.45 4.78
CA PRO A 851 -14.92 -21.30 6.04
C PRO A 851 -13.81 -20.24 5.90
N ALA A 852 -14.08 -19.18 5.15
CA ALA A 852 -13.20 -18.05 4.87
C ALA A 852 -14.04 -16.81 4.58
N ALA A 853 -13.54 -15.65 5.00
CA ALA A 853 -14.14 -14.36 4.73
C ALA A 853 -13.04 -13.34 4.45
N LEU A 854 -13.35 -12.33 3.64
CA LEU A 854 -12.45 -11.22 3.40
C LEU A 854 -12.80 -10.08 4.35
N THR A 855 -11.88 -9.73 5.25
CA THR A 855 -11.96 -8.47 5.99
C THR A 855 -11.27 -7.38 5.17
N ARG A 856 -11.98 -6.29 4.87
CA ARG A 856 -11.39 -5.08 4.29
C ARG A 856 -11.22 -4.03 5.39
N VAL A 857 -10.19 -3.20 5.26
CA VAL A 857 -9.88 -2.13 6.20
C VAL A 857 -9.80 -0.80 5.47
N ALA A 858 -10.47 0.22 6.01
CA ALA A 858 -10.45 1.57 5.45
C ALA A 858 -9.10 2.26 5.72
N PRO A 859 -8.72 3.25 4.90
CA PRO A 859 -7.68 4.22 5.25
C PRO A 859 -8.03 4.95 6.55
N ALA A 860 -7.03 5.60 7.16
CA ALA A 860 -7.23 6.33 8.41
C ALA A 860 -8.24 7.47 8.21
N GLY A 861 -9.23 7.55 9.11
CA GLY A 861 -10.27 8.59 9.07
C GLY A 861 -11.32 8.45 7.95
N SER A 862 -11.36 7.31 7.25
CA SER A 862 -12.36 7.02 6.21
C SER A 862 -13.34 5.96 6.69
N LEU A 863 -14.65 6.18 6.45
CA LEU A 863 -15.67 5.13 6.56
C LEU A 863 -15.71 4.22 5.32
N ILE A 864 -15.03 4.60 4.24
CA ILE A 864 -15.03 3.87 2.97
C ILE A 864 -13.89 2.85 2.99
N VAL A 865 -14.28 1.58 3.11
CA VAL A 865 -13.42 0.38 3.10
C VAL A 865 -13.08 -0.13 1.69
N ASN A 866 -13.57 0.53 0.64
CA ASN A 866 -13.37 0.08 -0.73
C ASN A 866 -11.90 0.22 -1.16
N SER A 867 -11.36 -0.82 -1.81
CA SER A 867 -9.99 -0.83 -2.33
C SER A 867 -9.75 0.27 -3.37
N SER A 868 -10.80 0.75 -4.03
CA SER A 868 -10.75 1.90 -4.95
C SER A 868 -10.31 3.22 -4.31
N ARG A 869 -10.30 3.32 -2.97
CA ARG A 869 -9.84 4.50 -2.22
C ARG A 869 -8.65 4.20 -1.28
N GLY A 870 -7.88 3.16 -1.55
CA GLY A 870 -6.68 2.82 -0.77
C GLY A 870 -6.93 1.92 0.45
N GLY A 871 -8.10 1.28 0.54
CA GLY A 871 -8.38 0.27 1.57
C GLY A 871 -7.55 -1.01 1.36
N GLY A 872 -7.15 -1.64 2.47
CA GLY A 872 -6.41 -2.91 2.49
C GLY A 872 -7.25 -4.09 2.98
N GLY A 873 -6.59 -5.18 3.35
CA GLY A 873 -7.23 -6.36 3.93
C GLY A 873 -6.55 -6.86 5.20
N LYS A 874 -7.27 -7.71 5.93
CA LYS A 874 -6.76 -8.48 7.08
C LYS A 874 -7.02 -9.96 6.86
N ASP A 875 -6.17 -10.81 7.41
CA ASP A 875 -6.55 -12.22 7.62
C ASP A 875 -7.71 -12.27 8.62
N THR A 876 -8.67 -13.15 8.37
CA THR A 876 -9.86 -13.32 9.21
C THR A 876 -9.86 -14.72 9.82
N TRP A 877 -9.58 -14.80 11.12
CA TRP A 877 -9.57 -16.03 11.90
C TRP A 877 -10.99 -16.32 12.39
N ILE A 878 -11.64 -17.27 11.72
CA ILE A 878 -12.98 -17.74 12.05
C ILE A 878 -12.85 -18.95 12.95
N GLN A 879 -13.45 -18.92 14.14
CA GLN A 879 -13.50 -20.11 14.98
C GLN A 879 -14.59 -21.08 14.58
N GLY A 880 -14.24 -22.36 14.53
CA GLY A 880 -15.19 -23.45 14.54
C GLY A 880 -15.71 -23.70 15.95
N VAL A 881 -16.92 -24.26 16.03
CA VAL A 881 -17.38 -24.92 17.26
C VAL A 881 -16.44 -26.10 17.47
N GLY A 882 -15.72 -26.12 18.59
CA GLY A 882 -14.76 -27.20 18.88
C GLY A 882 -15.44 -28.55 18.73
N ALA A 883 -14.77 -29.49 18.05
CA ALA A 883 -15.23 -30.87 17.95
C ALA A 883 -15.28 -31.50 19.35
N THR A 884 -16.42 -31.42 20.03
CA THR A 884 -16.89 -32.58 20.76
C THR A 884 -17.23 -33.59 19.68
N GLY A 885 -16.43 -34.64 19.55
CA GLY A 885 -16.34 -35.50 18.36
C GLY A 885 -17.66 -35.93 17.72
N GLU A 886 -17.55 -36.20 16.42
CA GLU A 886 -18.59 -36.57 15.43
C GLU A 886 -19.18 -35.38 14.65
N ASP A 887 -18.52 -35.01 13.54
CA ASP A 887 -19.10 -34.88 12.18
C ASP A 887 -18.02 -34.59 11.11
#